data_AF-A0A1M6QCX5-F1
#
_entry.id   AF-A0A1M6QCX5-F1
#
_cell.length_a   1.000
_cell.length_b   1.000
_cell.length_c   1.000
_cell.angle_alpha   90.00
_cell.angle_beta   90.00
_cell.angle_gamma   90.00
#
_symmetry.space_group_name_H-M   'P 1'
#
loop_
_entity.id
_entity.type
_entity.pdbx_description
1 polymer ?
#
loop_
_entity_poly.entity_id
_entity_poly.type
_entity_poly.pdbx_seq_one_letter_code
_entity_poly.pdbx_strand_id
1 'polypeptide(L)'
;MKRLILLCVATWCVLSVQAQVAPIWENYLSDRAAGITPELYDYSYAGYHFSEKEIPDVSAWTQFDVTDYGADGTDEDYDDESIQAAIDAAQLHDGPAVVYFPSGRFIVSPDNDVNQFLRITRDSIVLKGSGSGDGGTEIFMDQMRVKNGHWQFRFEPSDIQATFLTVLDAPASRGDRSVVVADASSLEPGMAIYLSHKSEAFARAHFDPLELSDDWTRLFGVIGGMTLQEPHLIASISGNRVTFQNPLQIDLPTLEEDYQVRSLPVIKEVGIEGILFVSDWENYEEEFVHHKDDIHDYAWNAIQFNNTQNGWLRNCEFRSWNQVVDVRQSIGVTIENVTISGKKGHASFLTRRGYGLLVKDCVDEASQHHGPGTGYSGVNTVYLRCQMQTDQSFDSHSGQPYATLVDNVTGGVFNKNGGPHESYPHHARGLTFWNFKHNASGNIGYDFWSLSRNGNTYADPYFVGFQPNTDVNLTDTGLNQLEGQQVEPASLFDAQLQLRLEEQATLPQVYFVSPGHGDHLDIGSDQVVTVTAEDPDGSISAVRLFVNGVALRTIDTAPYVWGEDEALDPALFDLDAGALELKVEAEDDDGNIVTETIDVSVGYVPEVQIVKPDSDEIIGLGTPVVVEASASDEDGTVESVTLYLDGEMVSSLTTAPYVWSEIDALDQLDAGQYMLRVEALDNDGLTFSVEQQLVINALPEVSFVTPAADAVLPVGSSVQVEINATDTDGTIARVDLYLDGTFYREEINPPFIWGERIDLDPELFGMAAGVYELMAVATDDIGSTSSATISVAVEAEVLSAKSDLDAVLVYPNPVTDLLTLDTSTTIQQVKMMDATGRLQTLIISDATTSRHLAIDTKQLDRGVYFLQVKTATDQQVVKVIKQ
;
A
#
# COMPACT_ATOMS: atom_id res chain seq x y z
N MET A 1 24.94 -22.27 -44.02
CA MET A 1 25.67 -22.70 -45.24
C MET A 1 27.16 -22.45 -44.98
N LYS A 2 28.03 -23.49 -45.05
CA LYS A 2 29.51 -23.48 -45.01
C LYS A 2 30.15 -23.19 -43.63
N ARG A 3 31.17 -23.91 -43.13
CA ARG A 3 31.95 -25.05 -43.63
C ARG A 3 32.67 -25.73 -42.44
N LEU A 4 32.56 -27.06 -42.39
CA LEU A 4 33.36 -27.98 -41.59
C LEU A 4 34.85 -27.94 -42.01
N ILE A 5 35.76 -27.91 -41.04
CA ILE A 5 37.13 -28.43 -41.17
C ILE A 5 37.26 -29.53 -40.12
N LEU A 6 37.34 -30.77 -40.60
CA LEU A 6 37.64 -31.97 -39.82
C LEU A 6 39.16 -32.09 -39.73
N LEU A 7 39.72 -32.01 -38.52
CA LEU A 7 41.08 -32.50 -38.23
C LEU A 7 40.94 -33.67 -37.25
N CYS A 8 41.15 -34.88 -37.75
CA CYS A 8 41.16 -36.11 -36.95
C CYS A 8 42.42 -36.13 -36.06
N VAL A 9 42.27 -35.80 -34.79
CA VAL A 9 43.20 -36.20 -33.73
C VAL A 9 42.62 -37.47 -33.10
N ALA A 10 43.41 -38.54 -33.09
CA ALA A 10 43.04 -39.80 -32.44
C ALA A 10 43.04 -39.60 -30.92
N THR A 11 41.89 -39.25 -30.35
CA THR A 11 41.66 -39.25 -28.91
C THR A 11 41.31 -40.66 -28.45
N TRP A 12 42.05 -41.15 -27.46
CA TRP A 12 41.62 -42.28 -26.65
C TRP A 12 40.23 -41.94 -26.08
N CYS A 13 39.19 -42.68 -26.49
CA CYS A 13 37.90 -42.66 -25.80
C CYS A 13 38.08 -43.26 -24.41
N VAL A 14 38.45 -42.45 -23.43
CA VAL A 14 38.01 -42.70 -22.06
C VAL A 14 36.51 -42.45 -22.10
N LEU A 15 35.72 -43.51 -21.93
CA LEU A 15 34.31 -43.37 -21.60
C LEU A 15 34.24 -42.67 -20.24
N SER A 16 34.20 -41.34 -20.23
CA SER A 16 33.73 -40.61 -19.06
C SER A 16 32.26 -40.96 -18.92
N VAL A 17 31.92 -41.83 -17.96
CA VAL A 17 30.54 -41.97 -17.51
C VAL A 17 30.17 -40.59 -16.99
N GLN A 18 29.33 -39.88 -17.73
CA GLN A 18 28.82 -38.58 -17.32
C GLN A 18 28.02 -38.83 -16.03
N ALA A 19 28.33 -38.09 -14.96
CA ALA A 19 27.64 -38.25 -13.68
C ALA A 19 26.13 -38.05 -13.90
N GLN A 20 25.33 -38.92 -13.27
CA GLN A 20 23.88 -38.91 -13.46
C GLN A 20 23.26 -37.88 -12.52
N VAL A 21 22.30 -37.10 -13.03
CA VAL A 21 21.48 -36.21 -12.19
C VAL A 21 20.66 -37.05 -11.22
N ALA A 22 20.76 -36.75 -9.94
CA ALA A 22 20.03 -37.48 -8.90
C ALA A 22 18.52 -37.24 -9.03
N PRO A 23 17.67 -38.29 -9.07
CA PRO A 23 16.22 -38.12 -9.19
C PRO A 23 15.60 -37.28 -8.07
N ILE A 24 16.11 -37.37 -6.84
CA ILE A 24 15.61 -36.56 -5.72
C ILE A 24 15.87 -35.06 -5.92
N TRP A 25 16.91 -34.68 -6.67
CA TRP A 25 17.16 -33.29 -7.05
C TRP A 25 16.18 -32.79 -8.10
N GLU A 26 15.85 -33.61 -9.11
CA GLU A 26 14.82 -33.26 -10.10
C GLU A 26 13.45 -33.08 -9.44
N ASN A 27 13.11 -33.95 -8.48
CA ASN A 27 11.90 -33.80 -7.67
C ASN A 27 11.93 -32.51 -6.84
N TYR A 28 13.06 -32.18 -6.22
CA TYR A 28 13.21 -30.94 -5.46
C TYR A 28 12.92 -29.70 -6.31
N LEU A 29 13.47 -29.63 -7.53
CA LEU A 29 13.20 -28.55 -8.47
C LEU A 29 11.72 -28.51 -8.89
N SER A 30 11.13 -29.66 -9.19
CA SER A 30 9.72 -29.77 -9.60
C SER A 30 8.77 -29.35 -8.48
N ASP A 31 9.01 -29.80 -7.26
CA ASP A 31 8.17 -29.50 -6.10
C ASP A 31 8.24 -28.01 -5.76
N ARG A 32 9.45 -27.42 -5.75
CA ARG A 32 9.63 -25.96 -5.57
C ARG A 32 8.87 -25.17 -6.64
N ALA A 33 9.04 -25.52 -7.91
CA ALA A 33 8.33 -24.86 -9.01
C ALA A 33 6.81 -24.99 -8.91
N ALA A 34 6.30 -26.03 -8.26
CA ALA A 34 4.89 -26.26 -7.99
C ALA A 34 4.38 -25.60 -6.69
N GLY A 35 5.25 -24.96 -5.89
CA GLY A 35 4.90 -24.43 -4.57
C GLY A 35 4.57 -25.51 -3.54
N ILE A 36 5.12 -26.72 -3.72
CA ILE A 36 4.96 -27.86 -2.82
C ILE A 36 6.22 -27.99 -1.98
N THR A 37 6.09 -28.23 -0.67
CA THR A 37 7.24 -28.48 0.21
C THR A 37 8.00 -29.73 -0.27
N PRO A 38 9.25 -29.58 -0.76
CA PRO A 38 9.99 -30.71 -1.32
C PRO A 38 10.38 -31.74 -0.26
N GLU A 39 10.45 -33.02 -0.62
CA GLU A 39 10.94 -34.08 0.28
C GLU A 39 12.38 -33.80 0.77
N LEU A 40 13.25 -33.37 -0.13
CA LEU A 40 14.61 -32.94 0.19
C LEU A 40 14.59 -31.60 0.92
N TYR A 41 15.33 -31.50 2.02
CA TYR A 41 15.41 -30.28 2.82
C TYR A 41 16.19 -29.20 2.09
N ASP A 42 15.90 -27.94 2.38
CA ASP A 42 16.64 -26.79 1.86
C ASP A 42 17.79 -26.45 2.80
N TYR A 43 19.01 -26.82 2.40
CA TYR A 43 20.23 -26.61 3.18
C TYR A 43 20.93 -25.28 2.87
N SER A 44 20.37 -24.47 1.95
CA SER A 44 21.02 -23.26 1.44
C SER A 44 21.13 -22.10 2.43
N TYR A 45 20.54 -22.22 3.63
CA TYR A 45 20.58 -21.19 4.68
C TYR A 45 21.65 -21.50 5.74
N ALA A 46 22.78 -22.07 5.34
CA ALA A 46 23.92 -22.27 6.20
C ALA A 46 25.03 -21.25 5.90
N GLY A 47 25.78 -20.85 6.93
CA GLY A 47 26.94 -19.97 6.82
C GLY A 47 26.68 -18.52 7.22
N TYR A 48 27.74 -17.73 7.20
CA TYR A 48 27.79 -16.29 7.43
C TYR A 48 26.73 -15.55 6.61
N HIS A 49 25.82 -14.82 7.28
CA HIS A 49 24.61 -14.24 6.66
C HIS A 49 23.87 -15.23 5.75
N PHE A 50 23.77 -16.49 6.19
CA PHE A 50 23.19 -17.58 5.42
C PHE A 50 23.83 -17.77 4.02
N SER A 51 25.12 -17.43 3.85
CA SER A 51 25.82 -17.41 2.55
C SER A 51 25.27 -16.41 1.53
N GLU A 52 24.53 -15.39 1.97
CA GLU A 52 24.11 -14.25 1.14
C GLU A 52 25.23 -13.20 1.01
N LYS A 53 26.24 -13.26 1.89
CA LYS A 53 27.38 -12.34 1.90
C LYS A 53 28.69 -13.08 2.03
N GLU A 54 29.73 -12.52 1.42
CA GLU A 54 31.11 -12.94 1.67
C GLU A 54 31.54 -12.56 3.09
N ILE A 55 32.38 -13.40 3.71
CA ILE A 55 32.99 -13.08 5.01
C ILE A 55 33.84 -11.81 4.84
N PRO A 56 33.66 -10.78 5.67
CA PRO A 56 34.20 -9.45 5.43
C PRO A 56 35.74 -9.46 5.36
N ASP A 57 36.28 -8.55 4.54
CA ASP A 57 37.69 -8.17 4.66
C ASP A 57 37.85 -7.20 5.84
N VAL A 58 38.54 -7.67 6.87
CA VAL A 58 38.79 -6.91 8.11
C VAL A 58 40.03 -6.02 8.03
N SER A 59 40.70 -5.93 6.88
CA SER A 59 41.94 -5.15 6.70
C SER A 59 41.78 -3.66 7.04
N ALA A 60 40.58 -3.11 6.85
CA ALA A 60 40.25 -1.71 7.13
C ALA A 60 39.74 -1.46 8.57
N TRP A 61 39.54 -2.51 9.37
CA TRP A 61 39.03 -2.37 10.74
C TRP A 61 40.12 -1.82 11.68
N THR A 62 39.71 -1.16 12.77
CA THR A 62 40.66 -0.61 13.74
C THR A 62 41.44 -1.73 14.40
N GLN A 63 42.77 -1.69 14.32
CA GLN A 63 43.64 -2.73 14.88
C GLN A 63 44.08 -2.39 16.31
N PHE A 64 44.04 -3.40 17.16
CA PHE A 64 44.55 -3.43 18.52
C PHE A 64 45.62 -4.51 18.57
N ASP A 65 46.88 -4.13 18.34
CA ASP A 65 48.00 -5.06 18.38
C ASP A 65 48.26 -5.48 19.83
N VAL A 66 48.23 -6.78 20.12
CA VAL A 66 48.40 -7.31 21.48
C VAL A 66 49.73 -6.89 22.12
N THR A 67 50.75 -6.57 21.32
CA THR A 67 52.05 -6.10 21.82
C THR A 67 52.01 -4.68 22.38
N ASP A 68 51.08 -3.84 21.92
CA ASP A 68 50.83 -2.52 22.51
C ASP A 68 50.23 -2.61 23.93
N TYR A 69 49.70 -3.79 24.28
CA TYR A 69 49.11 -4.11 25.57
C TYR A 69 50.02 -4.98 26.45
N GLY A 70 51.23 -5.29 25.96
CA GLY A 70 52.26 -5.98 26.72
C GLY A 70 52.35 -7.49 26.49
N ALA A 71 51.70 -8.04 25.47
CA ALA A 71 51.94 -9.42 25.05
C ALA A 71 53.28 -9.49 24.29
N ASP A 72 54.07 -10.56 24.48
CA ASP A 72 55.36 -10.73 23.81
C ASP A 72 55.51 -12.15 23.26
N GLY A 73 55.26 -12.30 21.96
CA GLY A 73 55.39 -13.59 21.28
C GLY A 73 56.82 -14.11 21.12
N THR A 74 57.82 -13.50 21.78
CA THR A 74 59.24 -13.87 21.68
C THR A 74 59.84 -14.40 22.98
N ASP A 75 59.10 -14.37 24.08
CA ASP A 75 59.53 -14.89 25.38
C ASP A 75 58.73 -16.13 25.82
N GLU A 76 58.82 -16.48 27.10
CA GLU A 76 58.13 -17.65 27.70
C GLU A 76 57.16 -17.21 28.82
N ASP A 77 56.84 -15.92 28.91
CA ASP A 77 55.90 -15.39 29.90
C ASP A 77 54.44 -15.60 29.42
N TYR A 78 53.48 -15.54 30.34
CA TYR A 78 52.06 -15.71 30.01
C TYR A 78 51.43 -14.39 29.54
N ASP A 79 50.68 -14.45 28.45
CA ASP A 79 50.10 -13.30 27.75
C ASP A 79 48.61 -13.06 28.06
N ASP A 80 47.96 -13.89 28.89
CA ASP A 80 46.50 -13.83 29.11
C ASP A 80 46.02 -12.42 29.50
N GLU A 81 46.69 -11.75 30.45
CA GLU A 81 46.30 -10.41 30.91
C GLU A 81 46.46 -9.36 29.79
N SER A 82 47.55 -9.44 29.03
CA SER A 82 47.86 -8.52 27.93
C SER A 82 46.91 -8.70 26.75
N ILE A 83 46.59 -9.95 26.40
CA ILE A 83 45.61 -10.28 25.35
C ILE A 83 44.21 -9.81 25.77
N GLN A 84 43.80 -10.08 27.02
CA GLN A 84 42.50 -9.59 27.50
C GLN A 84 42.44 -8.07 27.54
N ALA A 85 43.54 -7.38 27.86
CA ALA A 85 43.60 -5.91 27.82
C ALA A 85 43.42 -5.36 26.39
N ALA A 86 44.00 -6.02 25.37
CA ALA A 86 43.78 -5.66 23.97
C ALA A 86 42.33 -5.91 23.54
N ILE A 87 41.74 -7.04 23.96
CA ILE A 87 40.31 -7.34 23.74
C ILE A 87 39.44 -6.27 24.42
N ASP A 88 39.70 -5.93 25.67
CA ASP A 88 38.95 -4.93 26.41
C ASP A 88 39.02 -3.55 25.76
N ALA A 89 40.19 -3.16 25.24
CA ALA A 89 40.34 -1.93 24.47
C ALA A 89 39.55 -1.96 23.16
N ALA A 90 39.58 -3.08 22.42
CA ALA A 90 38.78 -3.26 21.22
C ALA A 90 37.26 -3.21 21.51
N GLN A 91 36.82 -3.78 22.63
CA GLN A 91 35.41 -3.76 23.06
C GLN A 91 34.92 -2.37 23.52
N LEU A 92 35.83 -1.47 23.86
CA LEU A 92 35.54 -0.07 24.21
C LEU A 92 35.54 0.86 23.00
N HIS A 93 36.00 0.38 21.83
CA HIS A 93 36.03 1.15 20.60
C HIS A 93 34.64 1.26 19.97
N ASP A 94 34.28 2.46 19.52
CA ASP A 94 33.06 2.71 18.76
C ASP A 94 33.25 2.30 17.29
N GLY A 95 33.09 1.00 17.01
CA GLY A 95 33.10 0.43 15.65
C GLY A 95 33.85 -0.91 15.55
N PRO A 96 33.86 -1.53 14.35
CA PRO A 96 34.52 -2.82 14.13
C PRO A 96 36.02 -2.79 14.46
N ALA A 97 36.51 -3.84 15.10
CA ALA A 97 37.87 -3.91 15.60
C ALA A 97 38.51 -5.29 15.40
N VAL A 98 39.81 -5.27 15.16
CA VAL A 98 40.66 -6.45 15.08
C VAL A 98 41.62 -6.44 16.25
N VAL A 99 41.60 -7.51 17.06
CA VAL A 99 42.68 -7.80 18.01
C VAL A 99 43.74 -8.56 17.23
N TYR A 100 44.83 -7.87 16.92
CA TYR A 100 45.86 -8.35 16.02
C TYR A 100 47.00 -9.01 16.79
N PHE A 101 47.40 -10.19 16.33
CA PHE A 101 48.53 -10.95 16.84
C PHE A 101 49.63 -10.95 15.76
N PRO A 102 50.79 -10.33 16.02
CA PRO A 102 51.93 -10.45 15.11
C PRO A 102 52.51 -11.87 15.09
N SER A 103 53.53 -12.08 14.27
CA SER A 103 54.30 -13.33 14.27
C SER A 103 54.95 -13.55 15.63
N GLY A 104 54.87 -14.77 16.15
CA GLY A 104 55.35 -15.11 17.49
C GLY A 104 54.51 -16.20 18.13
N ARG A 105 54.94 -16.66 19.31
CA ARG A 105 54.23 -17.64 20.13
C ARG A 105 53.75 -16.96 21.41
N PHE A 106 52.43 -16.84 21.55
CA PHE A 106 51.80 -16.27 22.73
C PHE A 106 51.34 -17.40 23.66
N ILE A 107 51.74 -17.37 24.92
CA ILE A 107 51.44 -18.43 25.88
C ILE A 107 50.24 -18.01 26.72
N VAL A 108 49.20 -18.85 26.73
CA VAL A 108 48.02 -18.66 27.55
C VAL A 108 47.87 -19.79 28.56
N SER A 109 46.97 -19.60 29.52
CA SER A 109 46.66 -20.58 30.57
C SER A 109 47.77 -20.75 31.61
N PRO A 110 47.91 -19.81 32.57
CA PRO A 110 48.99 -19.79 33.56
C PRO A 110 48.81 -20.75 34.73
N ASP A 111 47.60 -21.25 34.92
CA ASP A 111 47.22 -22.13 36.02
C ASP A 111 46.13 -23.11 35.58
N ASN A 112 45.56 -23.89 36.50
CA ASN A 112 44.48 -24.84 36.20
C ASN A 112 43.08 -24.32 36.59
N ASP A 113 42.89 -23.01 36.76
CA ASP A 113 41.61 -22.40 37.13
C ASP A 113 40.66 -22.34 35.92
N VAL A 114 39.59 -23.11 36.00
CA VAL A 114 38.56 -23.21 34.96
C VAL A 114 37.75 -21.92 34.73
N ASN A 115 37.92 -20.92 35.59
CA ASN A 115 37.29 -19.60 35.44
C ASN A 115 38.19 -18.59 34.71
N GLN A 116 39.45 -18.94 34.41
CA GLN A 116 40.36 -18.11 33.62
C GLN A 116 40.26 -18.49 32.14
N PHE A 117 39.77 -17.54 31.35
CA PHE A 117 39.59 -17.66 29.90
C PHE A 117 39.55 -16.26 29.27
N LEU A 118 39.84 -16.19 27.96
CA LEU A 118 39.74 -14.96 27.19
C LEU A 118 38.31 -14.79 26.67
N ARG A 119 37.71 -13.64 26.95
CA ARG A 119 36.28 -13.39 26.71
C ARG A 119 36.05 -12.21 25.79
N ILE A 120 35.24 -12.43 24.76
CA ILE A 120 34.79 -11.47 23.77
C ILE A 120 33.27 -11.35 23.89
N THR A 121 32.76 -10.18 24.25
CA THR A 121 31.35 -9.94 24.59
C THR A 121 30.70 -8.79 23.82
N ARG A 122 31.34 -8.32 22.74
CA ARG A 122 30.82 -7.25 21.88
C ARG A 122 30.78 -7.70 20.43
N ASP A 123 29.92 -7.03 19.68
CA ASP A 123 29.81 -7.18 18.23
C ASP A 123 31.09 -6.74 17.53
N SER A 124 31.33 -7.28 16.32
CA SER A 124 32.35 -6.78 15.39
C SER A 124 33.78 -6.82 15.94
N ILE A 125 34.09 -7.85 16.73
CA ILE A 125 35.44 -8.12 17.24
C ILE A 125 36.01 -9.37 16.57
N VAL A 126 37.19 -9.24 15.98
CA VAL A 126 37.89 -10.32 15.28
C VAL A 126 39.27 -10.55 15.88
N LEU A 127 39.60 -11.80 16.21
CA LEU A 127 40.97 -12.19 16.56
C LEU A 127 41.72 -12.55 15.27
N LYS A 128 42.80 -11.84 14.96
CA LYS A 128 43.52 -12.04 13.70
C LYS A 128 45.01 -12.24 13.92
N GLY A 129 45.53 -13.38 13.47
CA GLY A 129 46.96 -13.63 13.40
C GLY A 129 47.59 -13.19 12.08
N SER A 130 48.91 -13.20 12.08
CA SER A 130 49.74 -12.98 10.90
C SER A 130 49.75 -14.17 9.90
N GLY A 131 49.09 -15.28 10.25
CA GLY A 131 49.01 -16.53 9.50
C GLY A 131 49.16 -17.75 10.42
N SER A 132 48.57 -18.89 10.06
CA SER A 132 48.66 -20.15 10.83
C SER A 132 49.86 -21.05 10.43
N GLY A 133 50.57 -20.70 9.35
CA GLY A 133 51.72 -21.46 8.87
C GLY A 133 53.05 -21.05 9.51
N ASP A 134 54.14 -21.61 8.98
CA ASP A 134 55.52 -21.32 9.42
C ASP A 134 55.81 -19.80 9.45
N GLY A 135 56.29 -19.32 10.61
CA GLY A 135 56.60 -17.90 10.81
C GLY A 135 55.37 -17.01 11.02
N GLY A 136 54.18 -17.59 11.17
CA GLY A 136 52.96 -16.88 11.55
C GLY A 136 52.78 -16.75 13.06
N THR A 137 51.52 -16.69 13.48
CA THR A 137 51.10 -16.55 14.88
C THR A 137 50.75 -17.91 15.46
N GLU A 138 51.40 -18.28 16.56
CA GLU A 138 51.05 -19.41 17.41
C GLU A 138 50.44 -18.90 18.72
N ILE A 139 49.31 -19.46 19.15
CA ILE A 139 48.81 -19.32 20.52
C ILE A 139 48.85 -20.69 21.19
N PHE A 140 49.64 -20.80 22.26
CA PHE A 140 49.90 -22.04 22.98
C PHE A 140 49.18 -22.05 24.34
N MET A 141 48.26 -23.00 24.53
CA MET A 141 47.62 -23.25 25.82
C MET A 141 48.44 -24.25 26.64
N ASP A 142 49.09 -23.76 27.70
CA ASP A 142 49.94 -24.55 28.56
C ASP A 142 49.13 -25.42 29.54
N GLN A 143 48.59 -24.81 30.60
CA GLN A 143 47.93 -25.56 31.67
C GLN A 143 46.51 -26.02 31.30
N MET A 144 46.07 -27.13 31.89
CA MET A 144 44.76 -27.75 31.60
C MET A 144 43.60 -27.10 32.37
N ARG A 145 42.36 -27.32 31.89
CA ARG A 145 41.10 -26.82 32.49
C ARG A 145 40.21 -28.00 32.92
N VAL A 146 40.60 -28.71 33.97
CA VAL A 146 39.93 -29.95 34.40
C VAL A 146 38.72 -29.67 35.30
N LYS A 147 37.56 -29.43 34.69
CA LYS A 147 36.23 -29.49 35.36
C LYS A 147 35.10 -29.46 34.33
N ASN A 148 34.94 -30.51 33.53
CA ASN A 148 33.85 -30.64 32.56
C ASN A 148 33.71 -29.45 31.56
N GLY A 149 34.58 -29.38 30.55
CA GLY A 149 34.29 -28.70 29.28
C GLY A 149 34.42 -27.17 29.27
N HIS A 150 35.50 -26.62 29.83
CA HIS A 150 35.75 -25.17 29.83
C HIS A 150 36.63 -24.74 28.65
N TRP A 151 36.17 -23.74 27.91
CA TRP A 151 36.82 -23.24 26.68
C TRP A 151 37.73 -22.04 26.97
N GLN A 152 38.91 -22.02 26.33
CA GLN A 152 39.93 -20.99 26.53
C GLN A 152 39.56 -19.65 25.87
N PHE A 153 38.93 -19.67 24.69
CA PHE A 153 38.44 -18.50 23.98
C PHE A 153 36.93 -18.54 23.87
N ARG A 154 36.23 -17.50 24.34
CA ARG A 154 34.76 -17.46 24.37
C ARG A 154 34.22 -16.21 23.73
N PHE A 155 33.41 -16.42 22.70
CA PHE A 155 32.59 -15.40 22.06
C PHE A 155 31.17 -15.57 22.58
N GLU A 156 30.75 -14.69 23.47
CA GLU A 156 29.41 -14.73 24.08
C GLU A 156 28.97 -13.36 24.60
N PRO A 157 27.68 -13.00 24.51
CA PRO A 157 27.18 -11.78 25.14
C PRO A 157 27.37 -11.84 26.66
N SER A 158 27.46 -10.66 27.29
CA SER A 158 27.61 -10.57 28.75
C SER A 158 26.42 -11.21 29.50
N ASP A 159 25.24 -11.24 28.87
CA ASP A 159 24.03 -11.92 29.32
C ASP A 159 23.47 -12.82 28.21
N ILE A 160 23.27 -14.10 28.53
CA ILE A 160 22.75 -15.14 27.64
C ILE A 160 21.32 -15.57 28.02
N GLN A 161 20.68 -14.92 29.00
CA GLN A 161 19.37 -15.32 29.49
C GLN A 161 18.26 -15.04 28.45
N ALA A 162 17.66 -16.12 27.96
CA ALA A 162 16.51 -16.05 27.06
C ALA A 162 15.21 -15.73 27.80
N THR A 163 14.46 -14.74 27.33
CA THR A 163 13.16 -14.34 27.89
C THR A 163 12.01 -14.89 27.06
N PHE A 164 10.88 -15.22 27.69
CA PHE A 164 9.63 -15.53 26.99
C PHE A 164 9.09 -14.25 26.35
N LEU A 165 8.66 -14.32 25.09
CA LEU A 165 8.11 -13.18 24.35
C LEU A 165 6.62 -13.38 24.03
N THR A 166 6.27 -14.53 23.46
CA THR A 166 4.90 -14.85 23.03
C THR A 166 4.74 -16.36 22.73
N VAL A 167 3.57 -16.78 22.28
CA VAL A 167 3.29 -18.15 21.79
C VAL A 167 2.82 -18.11 20.34
N LEU A 168 2.93 -19.24 19.65
CA LEU A 168 2.32 -19.42 18.33
C LEU A 168 0.80 -19.55 18.47
N ASP A 169 0.05 -18.93 17.57
CA ASP A 169 -1.43 -18.95 17.52
C ASP A 169 -1.97 -19.86 16.41
N ALA A 170 -1.08 -20.33 15.51
CA ALA A 170 -1.42 -21.22 14.41
C ALA A 170 -0.29 -22.23 14.15
N PRO A 171 -0.59 -23.42 13.60
CA PRO A 171 0.43 -24.33 13.12
C PRO A 171 1.21 -23.72 11.95
N ALA A 172 2.42 -24.24 11.73
CA ALA A 172 3.28 -23.89 10.60
C ALA A 172 3.98 -25.13 10.07
N SER A 173 4.45 -25.08 8.82
CA SER A 173 5.05 -26.22 8.14
C SER A 173 6.52 -25.97 7.79
N ARG A 174 7.27 -27.05 7.63
CA ARG A 174 8.64 -26.99 7.09
C ARG A 174 8.63 -26.25 5.75
N GLY A 175 9.59 -25.35 5.57
CA GLY A 175 9.69 -24.46 4.41
C GLY A 175 8.97 -23.12 4.60
N ASP A 176 8.03 -22.99 5.54
CA ASP A 176 7.40 -21.70 5.83
C ASP A 176 8.45 -20.71 6.34
N ARG A 177 8.34 -19.46 5.88
CA ARG A 177 9.16 -18.33 6.33
C ARG A 177 8.41 -17.40 7.26
N SER A 178 7.25 -17.80 7.78
CA SER A 178 6.50 -16.98 8.73
C SER A 178 5.69 -17.83 9.69
N VAL A 179 5.46 -17.29 10.88
CA VAL A 179 4.55 -17.84 11.89
C VAL A 179 3.54 -16.78 12.31
N VAL A 180 2.41 -17.22 12.86
CA VAL A 180 1.43 -16.32 13.50
C VAL A 180 1.58 -16.48 15.00
N VAL A 181 1.78 -15.36 15.69
CA VAL A 181 1.94 -15.32 17.15
C VAL A 181 0.71 -14.71 17.82
N ALA A 182 0.51 -15.00 19.10
CA ALA A 182 -0.60 -14.44 19.88
C ALA A 182 -0.46 -12.91 20.07
N ASP A 183 0.77 -12.44 20.25
CA ASP A 183 1.12 -11.03 20.42
C ASP A 183 2.53 -10.76 19.89
N ALA A 184 2.65 -9.85 18.92
CA ALA A 184 3.93 -9.43 18.32
C ALA A 184 4.50 -8.14 18.92
N SER A 185 3.87 -7.55 19.94
CA SER A 185 4.23 -6.22 20.47
C SER A 185 5.64 -6.11 21.09
N SER A 186 6.25 -7.24 21.46
CA SER A 186 7.61 -7.33 22.02
C SER A 186 8.68 -7.75 20.99
N LEU A 187 8.29 -7.88 19.72
CA LEU A 187 9.14 -8.33 18.62
C LEU A 187 9.49 -7.16 17.70
N GLU A 188 10.66 -7.22 17.06
CA GLU A 188 11.10 -6.22 16.09
C GLU A 188 11.91 -6.85 14.94
N PRO A 189 11.89 -6.26 13.73
CA PRO A 189 12.79 -6.66 12.65
C PRO A 189 14.26 -6.63 13.08
N GLY A 190 15.03 -7.62 12.65
CA GLY A 190 16.44 -7.83 13.02
C GLY A 190 16.66 -8.59 14.33
N MET A 191 15.61 -8.80 15.14
CA MET A 191 15.73 -9.52 16.41
C MET A 191 16.02 -11.01 16.17
N ALA A 192 17.00 -11.56 16.88
CA ALA A 192 17.22 -13.00 16.98
C ALA A 192 16.29 -13.61 18.04
N ILE A 193 15.55 -14.65 17.64
CA ILE A 193 14.64 -15.41 18.49
C ILE A 193 14.92 -16.89 18.32
N TYR A 194 14.36 -17.73 19.18
CA TYR A 194 14.19 -19.14 18.87
C TYR A 194 12.78 -19.63 19.21
N LEU A 195 12.27 -20.51 18.36
CA LEU A 195 11.06 -21.28 18.62
C LEU A 195 11.41 -22.42 19.57
N SER A 196 10.61 -22.57 20.63
CA SER A 196 10.89 -23.50 21.72
C SER A 196 9.67 -24.35 22.03
N HIS A 197 9.87 -25.66 22.12
CA HIS A 197 8.85 -26.59 22.59
C HIS A 197 9.51 -27.85 23.15
N LYS A 198 8.83 -28.55 24.05
CA LYS A 198 9.29 -29.86 24.53
C LYS A 198 8.12 -30.71 25.00
N SER A 199 7.77 -31.73 24.23
CA SER A 199 6.77 -32.71 24.65
C SER A 199 6.98 -34.08 24.01
N GLU A 200 6.38 -35.10 24.62
CA GLU A 200 6.27 -36.44 24.02
C GLU A 200 5.34 -36.43 22.79
N ALA A 201 4.28 -35.61 22.82
CA ALA A 201 3.35 -35.47 21.69
C ALA A 201 4.08 -34.96 20.43
N PHE A 202 4.98 -34.00 20.59
CA PHE A 202 5.82 -33.52 19.50
C PHE A 202 6.77 -34.60 18.99
N ALA A 203 7.41 -35.36 19.89
CA ALA A 203 8.27 -36.48 19.49
C ALA A 203 7.49 -37.51 18.65
N ARG A 204 6.30 -37.92 19.10
CA ARG A 204 5.46 -38.88 18.38
C ARG A 204 5.01 -38.34 17.03
N ALA A 205 4.63 -37.06 16.95
CA ALA A 205 4.23 -36.43 15.70
C ALA A 205 5.39 -36.36 14.69
N HIS A 206 6.60 -36.02 15.13
CA HIS A 206 7.76 -35.85 14.25
C HIS A 206 8.31 -37.18 13.72
N PHE A 207 8.33 -38.23 14.56
CA PHE A 207 8.90 -39.52 14.18
C PHE A 207 7.91 -40.49 13.53
N ASP A 208 6.61 -40.20 13.50
CA ASP A 208 5.62 -41.07 12.84
C ASP A 208 6.05 -41.43 11.40
N PRO A 209 5.90 -42.70 10.95
CA PRO A 209 5.37 -43.86 11.67
C PRO A 209 6.43 -44.74 12.38
N LEU A 210 7.64 -44.23 12.62
CA LEU A 210 8.73 -45.00 13.22
C LEU A 210 8.40 -45.42 14.66
N GLU A 211 8.70 -46.68 14.99
CA GLU A 211 8.62 -47.15 16.38
C GLU A 211 9.74 -46.50 17.22
N LEU A 212 9.40 -46.10 18.43
CA LEU A 212 10.31 -45.44 19.37
C LEU A 212 10.51 -46.33 20.61
N SER A 213 11.75 -46.44 21.10
CA SER A 213 12.06 -47.30 22.24
C SER A 213 11.70 -46.65 23.57
N ASP A 214 11.05 -47.40 24.46
CA ASP A 214 10.77 -46.97 25.84
C ASP A 214 12.05 -46.69 26.65
N ASP A 215 13.21 -47.24 26.22
CA ASP A 215 14.52 -47.00 26.85
C ASP A 215 15.05 -45.58 26.59
N TRP A 216 14.48 -44.84 25.62
CA TRP A 216 14.84 -43.46 25.31
C TRP A 216 14.18 -42.48 26.29
N THR A 217 14.50 -42.65 27.58
CA THR A 217 13.85 -41.95 28.70
C THR A 217 14.09 -40.44 28.79
N ARG A 218 14.89 -39.82 27.91
CA ARG A 218 14.91 -38.36 27.72
C ARG A 218 13.92 -37.90 26.64
N LEU A 219 13.51 -38.80 25.76
CA LEU A 219 12.42 -38.56 24.80
C LEU A 219 11.04 -38.82 25.43
N PHE A 220 10.97 -39.69 26.45
CA PHE A 220 9.73 -40.10 27.13
C PHE A 220 9.75 -39.88 28.65
N GLY A 221 8.56 -39.84 29.28
CA GLY A 221 8.43 -39.80 30.75
C GLY A 221 8.28 -38.39 31.35
N VAL A 222 8.27 -38.30 32.70
CA VAL A 222 7.81 -37.11 33.46
C VAL A 222 8.54 -35.80 33.11
N ILE A 223 9.78 -35.89 32.62
CA ILE A 223 10.59 -34.74 32.17
C ILE A 223 11.14 -34.92 30.74
N GLY A 224 10.64 -35.94 30.03
CA GLY A 224 11.07 -36.27 28.67
C GLY A 224 10.35 -35.44 27.61
N GLY A 225 10.82 -35.52 26.38
CA GLY A 225 10.19 -34.91 25.21
C GLY A 225 11.23 -34.46 24.20
N MET A 226 10.87 -34.53 22.91
CA MET A 226 11.72 -33.98 21.86
C MET A 226 11.85 -32.47 22.10
N THR A 227 13.08 -32.00 22.20
CA THR A 227 13.35 -30.59 22.46
C THR A 227 13.49 -29.85 21.13
N LEU A 228 12.56 -28.96 20.84
CA LEU A 228 12.65 -27.98 19.78
C LEU A 228 13.33 -26.73 20.32
N GLN A 229 14.42 -26.33 19.66
CA GLN A 229 15.09 -25.04 19.85
C GLN A 229 15.60 -24.59 18.48
N GLU A 230 14.75 -23.91 17.71
CA GLU A 230 15.07 -23.48 16.34
C GLU A 230 15.26 -21.96 16.28
N PRO A 231 16.50 -21.48 16.12
CA PRO A 231 16.79 -20.05 15.95
C PRO A 231 16.26 -19.45 14.64
N HIS A 232 15.75 -18.22 14.71
CA HIS A 232 15.39 -17.41 13.54
C HIS A 232 15.78 -15.94 13.72
N LEU A 233 16.02 -15.27 12.58
CA LEU A 233 16.11 -13.80 12.51
C LEU A 233 14.81 -13.24 11.97
N ILE A 234 14.21 -12.28 12.68
CA ILE A 234 12.99 -11.61 12.21
C ILE A 234 13.32 -10.69 11.04
N ALA A 235 12.69 -10.92 9.88
CA ALA A 235 12.80 -10.07 8.71
C ALA A 235 11.77 -8.93 8.74
N SER A 236 10.51 -9.23 9.02
CA SER A 236 9.42 -8.25 9.05
C SER A 236 8.27 -8.71 9.94
N ILE A 237 7.42 -7.76 10.33
CA ILE A 237 6.23 -8.01 11.15
C ILE A 237 5.05 -7.28 10.52
N SER A 238 3.93 -8.00 10.32
CA SER A 238 2.67 -7.44 9.84
C SER A 238 1.52 -7.93 10.72
N GLY A 239 1.06 -7.06 11.63
CA GLY A 239 0.13 -7.46 12.69
C GLY A 239 0.79 -8.53 13.58
N ASN A 240 0.12 -9.67 13.71
CA ASN A 240 0.62 -10.82 14.47
C ASN A 240 1.38 -11.86 13.61
N ARG A 241 1.60 -11.58 12.32
CA ARG A 241 2.44 -12.42 11.47
C ARG A 241 3.89 -11.95 11.56
N VAL A 242 4.78 -12.87 11.92
CA VAL A 242 6.23 -12.65 12.01
C VAL A 242 6.89 -13.42 10.88
N THR A 243 7.61 -12.71 10.01
CA THR A 243 8.34 -13.29 8.88
C THR A 243 9.81 -13.38 9.24
N PHE A 244 10.45 -14.50 8.89
CA PHE A 244 11.85 -14.80 9.18
C PHE A 244 12.74 -14.68 7.94
N GLN A 245 14.04 -14.40 8.17
CA GLN A 245 15.07 -14.45 7.13
C GLN A 245 15.41 -15.89 6.72
N ASN A 246 15.29 -16.84 7.65
CA ASN A 246 15.53 -18.26 7.43
C ASN A 246 14.23 -19.08 7.60
N PRO A 247 14.01 -20.13 6.79
CA PRO A 247 12.79 -20.94 6.83
C PRO A 247 12.76 -21.90 8.03
N LEU A 248 11.56 -22.33 8.40
CA LEU A 248 11.36 -23.47 9.29
C LEU A 248 11.92 -24.75 8.66
N GLN A 249 12.69 -25.51 9.43
CA GLN A 249 13.25 -26.81 9.04
C GLN A 249 12.44 -27.99 9.59
N ILE A 250 11.34 -27.73 10.29
CA ILE A 250 10.49 -28.74 10.90
C ILE A 250 9.03 -28.31 10.87
N ASP A 251 8.11 -29.29 10.81
CA ASP A 251 6.69 -29.04 10.96
C ASP A 251 6.33 -28.72 12.42
N LEU A 252 5.45 -27.75 12.61
CA LEU A 252 4.92 -27.31 13.91
C LEU A 252 3.41 -27.60 13.96
N PRO A 253 2.99 -28.86 14.13
CA PRO A 253 1.58 -29.23 14.17
C PRO A 253 0.89 -28.69 15.44
N THR A 254 -0.44 -28.62 15.44
CA THR A 254 -1.20 -28.28 16.66
C THR A 254 -1.02 -29.37 17.72
N LEU A 255 -0.58 -28.96 18.91
CA LEU A 255 -0.38 -29.81 20.09
C LEU A 255 -1.20 -29.28 21.27
N GLU A 256 -1.24 -30.05 22.37
CA GLU A 256 -1.87 -29.59 23.62
C GLU A 256 -1.07 -28.47 24.31
N GLU A 257 0.25 -28.49 24.18
CA GLU A 257 1.15 -27.47 24.72
C GLU A 257 1.62 -26.54 23.59
N ASP A 258 1.62 -25.24 23.85
CA ASP A 258 1.98 -24.23 22.85
C ASP A 258 3.48 -24.25 22.52
N TYR A 259 3.81 -23.82 21.30
CA TYR A 259 5.17 -23.43 20.95
C TYR A 259 5.42 -22.01 21.46
N GLN A 260 6.56 -21.82 22.12
CA GLN A 260 6.96 -20.52 22.66
C GLN A 260 7.93 -19.83 21.71
N VAL A 261 7.81 -18.51 21.61
CA VAL A 261 8.82 -17.62 21.04
C VAL A 261 9.63 -17.05 22.19
N ARG A 262 10.96 -17.21 22.14
CA ARG A 262 11.88 -16.72 23.16
C ARG A 262 12.97 -15.87 22.52
N SER A 263 13.49 -14.89 23.27
CA SER A 263 14.63 -14.10 22.81
C SER A 263 15.88 -14.95 22.68
N LEU A 264 16.72 -14.64 21.70
CA LEU A 264 18.08 -15.14 21.60
C LEU A 264 19.03 -13.95 21.73
N PRO A 265 19.56 -13.66 22.93
CA PRO A 265 20.62 -12.65 23.07
C PRO A 265 21.82 -13.10 22.24
N VAL A 266 22.36 -12.21 21.39
CA VAL A 266 23.52 -12.54 20.54
C VAL A 266 24.54 -11.41 20.54
N ILE A 267 25.80 -11.76 20.26
CA ILE A 267 26.78 -10.84 19.67
C ILE A 267 26.93 -11.17 18.19
N LYS A 268 27.16 -10.15 17.35
CA LYS A 268 27.20 -10.32 15.89
C LYS A 268 28.54 -9.97 15.26
N GLU A 269 28.81 -10.50 14.07
CA GLU A 269 29.98 -10.13 13.26
C GLU A 269 31.32 -10.41 13.95
N VAL A 270 31.42 -11.54 14.66
CA VAL A 270 32.63 -11.93 15.41
C VAL A 270 33.40 -13.04 14.72
N GLY A 271 34.72 -12.99 14.77
CA GLY A 271 35.50 -13.97 14.02
C GLY A 271 36.92 -14.24 14.49
N ILE A 272 37.53 -15.26 13.89
CA ILE A 272 38.92 -15.64 14.10
C ILE A 272 39.57 -15.96 12.76
N GLU A 273 40.78 -15.43 12.53
CA GLU A 273 41.49 -15.60 11.26
C GLU A 273 42.98 -15.82 11.42
N GLY A 274 43.53 -16.81 10.72
CA GLY A 274 44.97 -16.87 10.47
C GLY A 274 45.81 -17.16 11.72
N ILE A 275 45.36 -18.04 12.61
CA ILE A 275 46.07 -18.39 13.85
C ILE A 275 46.31 -19.90 13.91
N LEU A 276 47.51 -20.29 14.36
CA LEU A 276 47.81 -21.64 14.82
C LEU A 276 47.54 -21.73 16.33
N PHE A 277 46.59 -22.58 16.72
CA PHE A 277 46.31 -22.90 18.12
C PHE A 277 46.97 -24.23 18.49
N VAL A 278 47.76 -24.24 19.56
CA VAL A 278 48.46 -25.43 20.06
C VAL A 278 48.13 -25.62 21.53
N SER A 279 48.07 -26.86 22.01
CA SER A 279 47.93 -27.13 23.44
C SER A 279 48.95 -28.14 23.96
N ASP A 280 49.23 -28.11 25.25
CA ASP A 280 50.15 -29.06 25.89
C ASP A 280 49.61 -30.50 25.96
N TRP A 281 48.40 -30.76 25.44
CA TRP A 281 47.96 -32.12 25.14
C TRP A 281 48.97 -32.89 24.28
N GLU A 282 49.71 -32.17 23.43
CA GLU A 282 50.82 -32.68 22.63
C GLU A 282 51.84 -33.45 23.49
N ASN A 283 52.18 -32.93 24.66
CA ASN A 283 53.19 -33.49 25.56
C ASN A 283 52.60 -34.35 26.68
N TYR A 284 51.28 -34.41 26.81
CA TYR A 284 50.64 -35.27 27.81
C TYR A 284 51.01 -36.74 27.56
N GLU A 285 51.38 -37.46 28.63
CA GLU A 285 52.08 -38.75 28.50
C GLU A 285 51.21 -39.90 27.92
N GLU A 286 49.89 -39.76 27.97
CA GLU A 286 48.95 -40.80 27.55
C GLU A 286 48.31 -40.54 26.19
N GLU A 287 48.07 -41.61 25.44
CA GLU A 287 47.24 -41.58 24.22
C GLU A 287 45.76 -41.37 24.56
N PHE A 288 44.99 -40.77 23.64
CA PHE A 288 43.57 -40.53 23.86
C PHE A 288 42.78 -41.82 24.14
N VAL A 289 41.93 -41.79 25.18
CA VAL A 289 41.02 -42.87 25.56
C VAL A 289 39.67 -42.24 25.87
N HIS A 290 38.69 -42.50 25.00
CA HIS A 290 37.35 -41.96 25.09
C HIS A 290 36.68 -42.30 26.44
N HIS A 291 36.19 -41.28 27.15
CA HIS A 291 35.52 -41.41 28.45
C HIS A 291 36.35 -42.09 29.55
N LYS A 292 37.68 -41.99 29.47
CA LYS A 292 38.52 -42.44 30.58
C LYS A 292 38.35 -41.53 31.80
N ASP A 293 38.49 -40.23 31.61
CA ASP A 293 38.37 -39.18 32.62
C ASP A 293 38.27 -37.79 31.95
N ASP A 294 38.06 -36.75 32.76
CA ASP A 294 37.92 -35.36 32.31
C ASP A 294 39.17 -34.82 31.61
N ILE A 295 40.37 -35.40 31.82
CA ILE A 295 41.59 -34.92 31.18
C ILE A 295 41.60 -35.33 29.71
N HIS A 296 41.28 -36.58 29.41
CA HIS A 296 41.25 -37.04 28.02
C HIS A 296 40.14 -36.37 27.21
N ASP A 297 39.01 -36.06 27.85
CA ASP A 297 37.84 -35.53 27.16
C ASP A 297 37.81 -33.99 27.08
N TYR A 298 38.32 -33.26 28.09
CA TYR A 298 37.98 -31.84 28.29
C TYR A 298 39.12 -30.93 28.84
N ALA A 299 40.35 -31.40 28.99
CA ALA A 299 41.42 -30.61 29.60
C ALA A 299 41.87 -29.41 28.74
N TRP A 300 41.92 -29.57 27.43
CA TRP A 300 42.32 -28.55 26.47
C TRP A 300 41.25 -28.39 25.41
N ASN A 301 40.44 -27.33 25.57
CA ASN A 301 39.33 -26.96 24.70
C ASN A 301 39.57 -25.54 24.16
N ALA A 302 39.64 -25.38 22.84
CA ALA A 302 40.11 -24.13 22.24
C ALA A 302 39.03 -23.04 22.23
N ILE A 303 38.06 -23.11 21.30
CA ILE A 303 37.15 -21.99 21.01
C ILE A 303 35.68 -22.35 21.20
N GLN A 304 34.94 -21.44 21.81
CA GLN A 304 33.49 -21.50 21.86
C GLN A 304 32.85 -20.23 21.27
N PHE A 305 31.96 -20.45 20.30
CA PHE A 305 30.96 -19.48 19.85
C PHE A 305 29.64 -19.82 20.53
N ASN A 306 29.22 -19.04 21.51
CA ASN A 306 28.00 -19.25 22.27
C ASN A 306 27.11 -18.02 22.15
N ASN A 307 25.90 -18.17 21.62
CA ASN A 307 25.01 -17.03 21.39
C ASN A 307 25.63 -15.99 20.42
N THR A 308 26.04 -16.45 19.24
CA THR A 308 26.62 -15.59 18.20
C THR A 308 25.76 -15.57 16.94
N GLN A 309 25.77 -14.45 16.23
CA GLN A 309 25.11 -14.26 14.95
C GLN A 309 26.15 -13.87 13.90
N ASN A 310 26.11 -14.48 12.72
CA ASN A 310 27.01 -14.12 11.61
C ASN A 310 28.49 -14.18 12.03
N GLY A 311 28.89 -15.30 12.67
CA GLY A 311 30.27 -15.51 13.13
C GLY A 311 31.12 -16.28 12.14
N TRP A 312 32.45 -16.20 12.25
CA TRP A 312 33.34 -17.02 11.41
C TRP A 312 34.64 -17.49 12.05
N LEU A 313 35.17 -18.60 11.57
CA LEU A 313 36.52 -19.10 11.85
C LEU A 313 37.15 -19.50 10.52
N ARG A 314 38.26 -18.86 10.13
CA ARG A 314 38.92 -19.18 8.86
C ARG A 314 40.44 -19.24 8.90
N ASN A 315 41.01 -20.07 8.03
CA ASN A 315 42.46 -20.15 7.80
C ASN A 315 43.24 -20.42 9.09
N CYS A 316 42.75 -21.32 9.95
CA CYS A 316 43.35 -21.64 11.24
C CYS A 316 43.79 -23.11 11.29
N GLU A 317 44.76 -23.40 12.15
CA GLU A 317 45.16 -24.78 12.48
C GLU A 317 44.99 -25.02 13.98
N PHE A 318 44.50 -26.20 14.35
CA PHE A 318 44.39 -26.66 15.73
C PHE A 318 45.23 -27.92 15.90
N ARG A 319 46.39 -27.78 16.54
CA ARG A 319 47.33 -28.88 16.76
C ARG A 319 47.23 -29.43 18.18
N SER A 320 46.96 -30.73 18.28
CA SER A 320 46.89 -31.47 19.55
C SER A 320 45.91 -30.84 20.55
N TRP A 321 44.61 -30.99 20.33
CA TRP A 321 43.55 -30.50 21.22
C TRP A 321 42.58 -31.61 21.61
N ASN A 322 42.00 -31.55 22.82
CA ASN A 322 40.89 -32.45 23.18
C ASN A 322 39.62 -32.06 22.42
N GLN A 323 39.28 -30.76 22.41
CA GLN A 323 38.13 -30.24 21.67
C GLN A 323 38.51 -28.95 20.93
N VAL A 324 38.14 -28.87 19.65
CA VAL A 324 38.57 -27.79 18.76
C VAL A 324 37.59 -26.61 18.80
N VAL A 325 36.34 -26.80 18.37
CA VAL A 325 35.35 -25.71 18.35
C VAL A 325 33.98 -26.20 18.82
N ASP A 326 33.31 -25.43 19.70
CA ASP A 326 31.88 -25.56 20.03
C ASP A 326 31.10 -24.34 19.55
N VAL A 327 30.20 -24.56 18.59
CA VAL A 327 29.21 -23.57 18.14
C VAL A 327 27.88 -23.91 18.78
N ARG A 328 27.41 -23.04 19.67
CA ARG A 328 26.24 -23.26 20.52
C ARG A 328 25.27 -22.10 20.43
N GLN A 329 23.97 -22.40 20.33
CA GLN A 329 22.89 -21.40 20.37
C GLN A 329 23.18 -20.20 19.45
N SER A 330 23.75 -20.46 18.28
CA SER A 330 24.25 -19.45 17.35
C SER A 330 23.55 -19.60 16.00
N ILE A 331 23.56 -18.53 15.20
CA ILE A 331 22.88 -18.49 13.90
C ILE A 331 23.80 -17.93 12.81
N GLY A 332 23.87 -18.61 11.66
CA GLY A 332 24.62 -18.16 10.50
C GLY A 332 26.14 -18.10 10.72
N VAL A 333 26.75 -19.20 11.17
CA VAL A 333 28.20 -19.26 11.42
C VAL A 333 28.90 -20.02 10.28
N THR A 334 30.08 -19.56 9.85
CA THR A 334 30.95 -20.28 8.90
C THR A 334 32.27 -20.69 9.54
N ILE A 335 32.66 -21.95 9.41
CA ILE A 335 34.01 -22.44 9.66
C ILE A 335 34.59 -22.88 8.31
N GLU A 336 35.66 -22.24 7.85
CA GLU A 336 36.26 -22.54 6.54
C GLU A 336 37.77 -22.69 6.58
N ASN A 337 38.31 -23.63 5.79
CA ASN A 337 39.75 -23.82 5.65
C ASN A 337 40.48 -23.98 7.00
N VAL A 338 39.98 -24.91 7.83
CA VAL A 338 40.56 -25.26 9.12
C VAL A 338 41.21 -26.64 9.07
N THR A 339 42.42 -26.75 9.61
CA THR A 339 43.13 -28.04 9.77
C THR A 339 43.18 -28.43 11.24
N ILE A 340 42.86 -29.69 11.54
CA ILE A 340 43.04 -30.30 12.87
C ILE A 340 44.17 -31.32 12.75
N SER A 341 45.25 -31.12 13.49
CA SER A 341 46.49 -31.90 13.36
C SER A 341 47.03 -32.36 14.71
N GLY A 342 48.12 -33.13 14.70
CA GLY A 342 48.81 -33.58 15.90
C GLY A 342 48.09 -34.71 16.63
N LYS A 343 48.12 -34.67 17.96
CA LYS A 343 47.63 -35.76 18.80
C LYS A 343 46.11 -35.83 18.83
N LYS A 344 45.56 -37.03 18.62
CA LYS A 344 44.11 -37.33 18.70
C LYS A 344 43.52 -36.86 20.02
N GLY A 345 42.31 -36.32 19.98
CA GLY A 345 41.51 -35.94 21.14
C GLY A 345 40.07 -36.47 21.07
N HIS A 346 39.18 -35.72 21.72
CA HIS A 346 37.78 -36.06 21.91
C HIS A 346 36.90 -35.62 20.75
N ALA A 347 36.91 -34.33 20.35
CA ALA A 347 35.99 -33.81 19.35
C ALA A 347 36.60 -32.74 18.42
N SER A 348 36.15 -32.75 17.16
CA SER A 348 36.49 -31.74 16.15
C SER A 348 35.55 -30.52 16.24
N PHE A 349 34.53 -30.46 15.37
CA PHE A 349 33.54 -29.38 15.31
C PHE A 349 32.25 -29.83 15.98
N LEU A 350 31.93 -29.21 17.12
CA LEU A 350 30.71 -29.48 17.89
C LEU A 350 29.68 -28.40 17.58
N THR A 351 28.45 -28.82 17.29
CA THR A 351 27.39 -27.90 16.85
C THR A 351 26.09 -28.23 17.57
N ARG A 352 25.53 -27.29 18.33
CA ARG A 352 24.42 -27.56 19.25
C ARG A 352 23.42 -26.41 19.30
N ARG A 353 22.12 -26.71 19.18
CA ARG A 353 21.01 -25.75 19.36
C ARG A 353 21.11 -24.49 18.49
N GLY A 354 21.85 -24.57 17.38
CA GLY A 354 22.07 -23.46 16.45
C GLY A 354 21.29 -23.66 15.15
N TYR A 355 21.31 -22.65 14.28
CA TYR A 355 20.74 -22.71 12.94
C TYR A 355 21.78 -22.28 11.90
N GLY A 356 21.92 -23.03 10.81
CA GLY A 356 22.63 -22.54 9.62
C GLY A 356 24.14 -22.45 9.82
N LEU A 357 24.76 -23.52 10.32
CA LEU A 357 26.22 -23.60 10.42
C LEU A 357 26.79 -24.22 9.14
N LEU A 358 27.79 -23.57 8.54
CA LEU A 358 28.54 -24.10 7.41
C LEU A 358 29.97 -24.41 7.82
N VAL A 359 30.36 -25.69 7.76
CA VAL A 359 31.75 -26.13 7.91
C VAL A 359 32.24 -26.57 6.54
N LYS A 360 33.14 -25.82 5.91
CA LYS A 360 33.60 -26.10 4.54
C LYS A 360 35.12 -26.19 4.42
N ASP A 361 35.57 -27.06 3.53
CA ASP A 361 36.98 -27.19 3.15
C ASP A 361 37.93 -27.43 4.36
N CYS A 362 37.43 -28.12 5.39
CA CYS A 362 38.18 -28.44 6.61
C CYS A 362 38.77 -29.85 6.56
N VAL A 363 39.89 -30.06 7.25
CA VAL A 363 40.61 -31.35 7.29
C VAL A 363 40.85 -31.76 8.73
N ASP A 364 40.47 -32.99 9.09
CA ASP A 364 40.86 -33.62 10.36
C ASP A 364 41.90 -34.71 10.11
N GLU A 365 43.16 -34.40 10.40
CA GLU A 365 44.30 -35.32 10.33
C GLU A 365 44.54 -36.05 11.65
N ALA A 366 44.16 -35.43 12.77
CA ALA A 366 44.29 -36.00 14.11
C ALA A 366 43.33 -37.19 14.34
N SER A 367 42.31 -37.36 13.49
CA SER A 367 41.28 -38.38 13.62
C SER A 367 40.54 -38.24 14.96
N GLN A 368 40.01 -37.05 15.26
CA GLN A 368 39.23 -36.82 16.49
C GLN A 368 38.17 -37.91 16.69
N HIS A 369 37.95 -38.35 17.94
CA HIS A 369 37.04 -39.47 18.23
C HIS A 369 35.62 -39.19 17.72
N HIS A 370 35.09 -38.04 18.11
CA HIS A 370 33.93 -37.41 17.50
C HIS A 370 34.42 -36.50 16.37
N GLY A 371 34.32 -36.99 15.13
CA GLY A 371 34.65 -36.22 13.94
C GLY A 371 33.61 -35.12 13.67
N PRO A 372 33.66 -34.49 12.49
CA PRO A 372 32.73 -33.42 12.12
C PRO A 372 31.30 -33.91 12.27
N GLY A 373 30.44 -33.12 12.90
CA GLY A 373 29.13 -33.60 13.29
C GLY A 373 28.21 -32.59 14.00
N THR A 374 27.05 -33.03 14.47
CA THR A 374 26.03 -32.18 15.09
C THR A 374 25.38 -32.88 16.27
N GLY A 375 24.71 -32.14 17.17
CA GLY A 375 23.94 -32.74 18.25
C GLY A 375 22.97 -31.76 18.90
N TYR A 376 22.17 -32.26 19.85
CA TYR A 376 21.31 -31.43 20.72
C TYR A 376 20.50 -30.35 19.99
N SER A 377 19.52 -30.72 19.18
CA SER A 377 18.66 -29.78 18.43
C SER A 377 19.44 -28.81 17.52
N GLY A 378 20.62 -29.20 17.02
CA GLY A 378 21.28 -28.47 15.93
C GLY A 378 20.45 -28.56 14.65
N VAL A 379 20.35 -27.44 13.93
CA VAL A 379 19.46 -27.28 12.77
C VAL A 379 20.22 -26.71 11.58
N ASN A 380 19.94 -27.24 10.39
CA ASN A 380 20.48 -26.75 9.13
C ASN A 380 22.02 -26.67 9.10
N THR A 381 22.68 -27.72 9.60
CA THR A 381 24.15 -27.80 9.62
C THR A 381 24.65 -28.41 8.32
N VAL A 382 25.64 -27.80 7.69
CA VAL A 382 26.23 -28.25 6.42
C VAL A 382 27.73 -28.52 6.61
N TYR A 383 28.15 -29.73 6.29
CA TYR A 383 29.55 -30.13 6.15
C TYR A 383 29.89 -30.28 4.68
N LEU A 384 30.67 -29.36 4.13
CA LEU A 384 30.95 -29.26 2.70
C LEU A 384 32.42 -29.54 2.41
N ARG A 385 32.71 -30.54 1.57
CA ARG A 385 34.08 -30.87 1.10
C ARG A 385 35.10 -31.11 2.22
N CYS A 386 34.63 -31.51 3.41
CA CYS A 386 35.50 -31.83 4.52
C CYS A 386 36.23 -33.17 4.30
N GLN A 387 37.42 -33.31 4.90
CA GLN A 387 38.23 -34.51 4.83
C GLN A 387 38.41 -35.13 6.21
N MET A 388 38.12 -36.43 6.30
CA MET A 388 38.18 -37.24 7.51
C MET A 388 39.16 -38.41 7.31
N GLN A 389 39.68 -38.94 8.42
CA GLN A 389 40.52 -40.14 8.37
C GLN A 389 39.70 -41.44 8.17
N THR A 390 40.38 -42.52 7.79
CA THR A 390 39.79 -43.87 7.79
C THR A 390 39.27 -44.23 9.19
N ASP A 391 38.08 -44.84 9.26
CA ASP A 391 37.41 -45.25 10.51
C ASP A 391 37.06 -44.12 11.51
N GLN A 392 37.24 -42.85 11.11
CA GLN A 392 36.80 -41.71 11.90
C GLN A 392 35.27 -41.57 11.86
N SER A 393 34.62 -41.33 12.99
CA SER A 393 33.17 -41.19 13.04
C SER A 393 32.73 -39.82 12.52
N PHE A 394 31.73 -39.77 11.63
CA PHE A 394 30.87 -38.59 11.50
C PHE A 394 29.96 -38.57 12.73
N ASP A 395 30.06 -37.53 13.57
CA ASP A 395 29.40 -37.53 14.89
C ASP A 395 28.05 -36.81 14.87
N SER A 396 26.97 -37.54 14.63
CA SER A 396 25.64 -37.10 15.06
C SER A 396 25.44 -37.45 16.53
N HIS A 397 25.90 -36.59 17.43
CA HIS A 397 25.70 -36.74 18.86
C HIS A 397 24.21 -36.77 19.22
N SER A 398 23.78 -37.71 20.07
CA SER A 398 22.36 -37.84 20.41
C SER A 398 21.76 -36.60 21.08
N GLY A 399 20.44 -36.44 20.92
CA GLY A 399 19.73 -35.20 21.23
C GLY A 399 18.98 -34.59 20.05
N GLN A 400 18.62 -35.41 19.05
CA GLN A 400 17.69 -35.10 17.96
C GLN A 400 18.01 -33.80 17.17
N PRO A 401 19.25 -33.59 16.68
CA PRO A 401 19.48 -32.63 15.60
C PRO A 401 18.68 -33.03 14.35
N TYR A 402 18.36 -32.08 13.48
CA TYR A 402 17.62 -32.30 12.24
C TYR A 402 18.12 -31.38 11.14
N ALA A 403 17.79 -31.71 9.88
CA ALA A 403 18.25 -30.98 8.71
C ALA A 403 19.78 -30.81 8.70
N THR A 404 20.52 -31.90 8.49
CA THR A 404 21.99 -31.86 8.35
C THR A 404 22.39 -32.39 7.00
N LEU A 405 23.24 -31.65 6.30
CA LEU A 405 23.81 -32.06 5.03
C LEU A 405 25.31 -32.35 5.19
N VAL A 406 25.72 -33.49 4.67
CA VAL A 406 27.12 -33.92 4.55
C VAL A 406 27.41 -34.09 3.07
N ASP A 407 28.06 -33.10 2.47
CA ASP A 407 28.16 -32.92 1.02
C ASP A 407 29.62 -32.96 0.55
N ASN A 408 29.92 -33.87 -0.37
CA ASN A 408 31.27 -34.12 -0.91
C ASN A 408 32.34 -34.39 0.16
N VAL A 409 31.93 -34.87 1.33
CA VAL A 409 32.87 -35.26 2.39
C VAL A 409 33.56 -36.57 2.01
N THR A 410 34.86 -36.64 2.28
CA THR A 410 35.69 -37.82 2.03
C THR A 410 36.27 -38.36 3.32
N GLY A 411 36.19 -39.67 3.50
CA GLY A 411 36.68 -40.36 4.68
C GLY A 411 35.55 -40.84 5.60
N GLY A 412 35.94 -41.42 6.74
CA GLY A 412 35.05 -41.69 7.85
C GLY A 412 34.02 -42.82 7.70
N VAL A 413 33.29 -43.03 8.79
CA VAL A 413 32.29 -44.08 9.04
C VAL A 413 31.13 -43.51 9.88
N PHE A 414 30.04 -44.28 10.03
CA PHE A 414 28.83 -43.81 10.73
C PHE A 414 28.63 -44.45 12.10
N ASN A 415 29.63 -45.17 12.65
CA ASN A 415 29.54 -45.79 13.98
C ASN A 415 30.30 -44.98 15.02
N LYS A 416 30.12 -45.31 16.31
CA LYS A 416 30.75 -44.62 17.47
C LYS A 416 30.28 -43.18 17.68
N ASN A 417 29.07 -42.85 17.21
CA ASN A 417 28.44 -41.59 17.58
C ASN A 417 28.32 -41.46 19.09
N GLY A 418 28.48 -40.23 19.57
CA GLY A 418 28.41 -39.90 20.97
C GLY A 418 26.99 -39.78 21.50
N GLY A 419 26.92 -39.77 22.83
CA GLY A 419 25.71 -39.48 23.56
C GLY A 419 25.07 -40.70 24.24
N PRO A 420 24.35 -40.48 25.34
CA PRO A 420 23.88 -41.56 26.18
C PRO A 420 22.58 -42.19 25.63
N HIS A 421 22.40 -43.49 25.84
CA HIS A 421 21.33 -44.28 25.20
C HIS A 421 19.92 -43.75 25.50
N GLU A 422 19.71 -43.20 26.69
CA GLU A 422 18.44 -42.59 27.07
C GLU A 422 18.06 -41.36 26.23
N SER A 423 19.00 -40.79 25.47
CA SER A 423 18.82 -39.57 24.68
C SER A 423 18.74 -39.80 23.18
N TYR A 424 18.57 -41.06 22.75
CA TYR A 424 18.40 -41.41 21.34
C TYR A 424 17.08 -40.88 20.78
N PRO A 425 16.98 -40.73 19.44
CA PRO A 425 17.97 -41.08 18.40
C PRO A 425 19.16 -40.11 18.30
N HIS A 426 20.18 -40.52 17.54
CA HIS A 426 21.37 -39.72 17.24
C HIS A 426 21.06 -38.55 16.30
N HIS A 427 20.18 -38.77 15.32
CA HIS A 427 19.69 -37.74 14.41
C HIS A 427 18.18 -37.94 14.18
N ALA A 428 17.44 -36.84 14.11
CA ALA A 428 16.06 -36.84 13.65
C ALA A 428 16.01 -36.79 12.10
N ARG A 429 14.88 -36.41 11.49
CA ARG A 429 14.75 -36.43 10.02
C ARG A 429 15.65 -35.38 9.34
N GLY A 430 15.91 -35.59 8.05
CA GLY A 430 16.68 -34.64 7.23
C GLY A 430 18.20 -34.76 7.36
N LEU A 431 18.73 -35.94 7.71
CA LEU A 431 20.17 -36.22 7.56
C LEU A 431 20.44 -36.70 6.13
N THR A 432 21.22 -35.93 5.35
CA THR A 432 21.55 -36.27 3.96
C THR A 432 23.06 -36.38 3.76
N PHE A 433 23.50 -37.52 3.24
CA PHE A 433 24.85 -37.74 2.75
C PHE A 433 24.85 -37.65 1.22
N TRP A 434 25.41 -36.57 0.68
CA TRP A 434 25.48 -36.28 -0.74
C TRP A 434 26.91 -36.45 -1.26
N ASN A 435 27.10 -37.31 -2.27
CA ASN A 435 28.42 -37.63 -2.83
C ASN A 435 29.48 -38.02 -1.76
N PHE A 436 29.03 -38.59 -0.64
CA PHE A 436 29.90 -38.97 0.47
C PHE A 436 30.79 -40.15 0.11
N LYS A 437 32.11 -39.99 0.28
CA LYS A 437 33.11 -41.03 0.00
C LYS A 437 33.54 -41.71 1.29
N HIS A 438 32.86 -42.80 1.62
CA HIS A 438 33.08 -43.57 2.83
C HIS A 438 34.41 -44.33 2.82
N ASN A 439 35.09 -44.35 3.97
CA ASN A 439 36.42 -44.95 4.11
C ASN A 439 36.56 -45.74 5.41
N ALA A 440 36.41 -47.06 5.31
CA ALA A 440 36.61 -48.00 6.40
C ALA A 440 37.81 -48.93 6.17
N SER A 441 38.36 -49.45 7.27
CA SER A 441 39.42 -50.48 7.23
C SER A 441 38.88 -51.89 6.93
N GLY A 442 37.56 -52.09 6.95
CA GLY A 442 36.91 -53.38 6.69
C GLY A 442 35.45 -53.24 6.30
N ASN A 443 34.79 -54.38 6.09
CA ASN A 443 33.38 -54.44 5.73
C ASN A 443 32.50 -54.07 6.96
N ILE A 444 31.45 -53.28 6.75
CA ILE A 444 30.59 -52.77 7.83
C ILE A 444 29.11 -52.87 7.44
N GLY A 445 28.25 -53.23 8.39
CA GLY A 445 26.80 -53.09 8.26
C GLY A 445 26.27 -51.99 9.18
N TYR A 446 25.36 -51.16 8.68
CA TYR A 446 24.64 -50.15 9.44
C TYR A 446 23.14 -50.44 9.41
N ASP A 447 22.56 -50.59 10.59
CA ASP A 447 21.12 -50.56 10.83
C ASP A 447 20.81 -49.18 11.41
N PHE A 448 20.20 -48.29 10.63
CA PHE A 448 19.98 -46.91 11.06
C PHE A 448 18.78 -46.74 11.99
N TRP A 449 17.92 -47.74 12.16
CA TRP A 449 16.76 -47.63 13.04
C TRP A 449 16.59 -48.84 13.96
N SER A 450 17.55 -48.98 14.90
CA SER A 450 17.51 -50.02 15.92
C SER A 450 16.94 -49.49 17.24
N LEU A 451 15.97 -50.22 17.80
CA LEU A 451 15.44 -49.95 19.15
C LEU A 451 16.42 -50.38 20.27
N SER A 452 17.39 -51.23 19.94
CA SER A 452 18.51 -51.58 20.82
C SER A 452 19.65 -50.57 20.67
N ARG A 453 20.48 -50.43 21.71
CA ARG A 453 21.65 -49.54 21.64
C ARG A 453 22.59 -49.92 20.50
N ASN A 454 22.59 -49.09 19.45
CA ASN A 454 23.60 -49.09 18.40
C ASN A 454 24.29 -47.71 18.34
N GLY A 455 25.33 -47.56 17.53
CA GLY A 455 26.11 -46.32 17.46
C GLY A 455 25.71 -45.42 16.30
N ASN A 456 24.51 -45.56 15.72
CA ASN A 456 24.14 -44.96 14.43
C ASN A 456 22.61 -44.86 14.20
N THR A 457 21.83 -44.66 15.25
CA THR A 457 20.36 -44.53 15.17
C THR A 457 19.93 -43.20 14.53
N TYR A 458 19.60 -43.18 13.25
CA TYR A 458 19.19 -42.00 12.47
C TYR A 458 17.78 -42.21 11.89
N ALA A 459 16.90 -41.22 12.03
CA ALA A 459 15.56 -41.30 11.44
C ALA A 459 15.62 -41.07 9.93
N ASP A 460 15.33 -42.12 9.15
CA ASP A 460 15.21 -42.09 7.69
C ASP A 460 16.35 -41.32 6.97
N PRO A 461 17.64 -41.66 7.16
CA PRO A 461 18.76 -40.95 6.55
C PRO A 461 18.81 -41.16 5.04
N TYR A 462 19.29 -40.14 4.31
CA TYR A 462 19.39 -40.13 2.85
C TYR A 462 20.84 -40.34 2.40
N PHE A 463 21.04 -41.25 1.47
CA PHE A 463 22.32 -41.53 0.82
C PHE A 463 22.16 -41.33 -0.67
N VAL A 464 22.81 -40.31 -1.23
CA VAL A 464 22.72 -39.99 -2.66
C VAL A 464 24.14 -39.89 -3.21
N GLY A 465 24.49 -40.77 -4.15
CA GLY A 465 25.87 -40.86 -4.65
C GLY A 465 26.88 -41.34 -3.62
N PHE A 466 26.43 -42.13 -2.63
CA PHE A 466 27.27 -42.71 -1.59
C PHE A 466 28.30 -43.68 -2.19
N GLN A 467 29.58 -43.53 -1.83
CA GLN A 467 30.70 -44.25 -2.44
C GLN A 467 31.57 -44.94 -1.37
N PRO A 468 31.33 -46.22 -1.06
CA PRO A 468 32.15 -46.97 -0.10
C PRO A 468 33.43 -47.55 -0.71
N ASN A 469 34.50 -47.61 0.07
CA ASN A 469 35.77 -48.25 -0.32
C ASN A 469 35.83 -49.77 -0.01
N THR A 470 34.92 -50.26 0.85
CA THR A 470 34.76 -51.67 1.24
C THR A 470 33.30 -52.10 1.06
N ASP A 471 32.96 -53.38 1.33
CA ASP A 471 31.55 -53.78 1.31
C ASP A 471 30.82 -53.14 2.50
N VAL A 472 29.87 -52.26 2.20
CA VAL A 472 29.01 -51.60 3.17
C VAL A 472 27.57 -52.01 2.93
N ASN A 473 26.86 -52.42 3.98
CA ASN A 473 25.42 -52.70 3.92
C ASN A 473 24.65 -51.65 4.72
N LEU A 474 23.71 -50.96 4.08
CA LEU A 474 22.85 -49.95 4.69
C LEU A 474 21.42 -50.53 4.81
N THR A 475 20.87 -50.58 6.02
CA THR A 475 19.46 -50.93 6.28
C THR A 475 18.76 -49.80 7.02
N ASP A 476 17.43 -49.74 6.86
CA ASP A 476 16.58 -48.73 7.50
C ASP A 476 16.97 -47.29 7.11
N THR A 477 17.38 -47.12 5.86
CA THR A 477 17.58 -45.81 5.21
C THR A 477 16.24 -45.26 4.74
N GLY A 478 16.07 -43.94 4.81
CA GLY A 478 14.93 -43.26 4.16
C GLY A 478 15.06 -43.27 2.64
N LEU A 479 16.28 -43.03 2.15
CA LEU A 479 16.58 -43.02 0.73
C LEU A 479 18.00 -43.53 0.47
N ASN A 480 18.17 -44.38 -0.54
CA ASN A 480 19.47 -44.73 -1.09
C ASN A 480 19.40 -44.70 -2.63
N GLN A 481 20.07 -43.73 -3.25
CA GLN A 481 20.04 -43.50 -4.69
C GLN A 481 21.47 -43.45 -5.26
N LEU A 482 21.66 -44.15 -6.38
CA LEU A 482 22.90 -44.10 -7.18
C LEU A 482 24.16 -44.46 -6.37
N GLU A 483 24.04 -45.43 -5.45
CA GLU A 483 25.19 -45.96 -4.69
C GLU A 483 26.32 -46.42 -5.62
N GLY A 484 27.55 -46.11 -5.23
CA GLY A 484 28.78 -46.39 -5.98
C GLY A 484 29.07 -45.41 -7.13
N GLN A 485 28.27 -44.35 -7.28
CA GLN A 485 28.43 -43.36 -8.35
C GLN A 485 28.50 -41.95 -7.77
N GLN A 486 29.23 -41.06 -8.46
CA GLN A 486 29.10 -39.63 -8.23
C GLN A 486 27.85 -39.11 -8.97
N VAL A 487 27.08 -38.25 -8.32
CA VAL A 487 25.84 -37.68 -8.86
C VAL A 487 25.95 -36.19 -9.16
N GLU A 488 25.06 -35.69 -10.01
CA GLU A 488 24.81 -34.26 -10.22
C GLU A 488 23.54 -33.79 -9.48
N PRO A 489 23.50 -32.55 -8.94
CA PRO A 489 24.62 -31.60 -8.87
C PRO A 489 25.77 -32.15 -8.01
N ALA A 490 27.00 -31.79 -8.37
CA ALA A 490 28.19 -32.25 -7.64
C ALA A 490 28.09 -31.90 -6.14
N SER A 491 27.65 -30.69 -5.79
CA SER A 491 27.27 -30.30 -4.43
C SER A 491 25.79 -29.94 -4.40
N LEU A 492 25.05 -30.53 -3.46
CA LEU A 492 23.67 -30.17 -3.19
C LEU A 492 23.58 -28.78 -2.56
N PHE A 493 24.47 -28.47 -1.62
CA PHE A 493 24.48 -27.15 -0.96
C PHE A 493 24.69 -26.04 -1.98
N ASP A 494 25.75 -26.11 -2.79
CA ASP A 494 26.08 -25.07 -3.76
C ASP A 494 24.94 -24.89 -4.78
N ALA A 495 24.30 -25.99 -5.22
CA ALA A 495 23.18 -25.93 -6.16
C ALA A 495 21.90 -25.34 -5.55
N GLN A 496 21.58 -25.67 -4.29
CA GLN A 496 20.45 -25.07 -3.57
C GLN A 496 20.69 -23.59 -3.28
N LEU A 497 21.91 -23.23 -2.89
CA LEU A 497 22.32 -21.84 -2.66
C LEU A 497 22.19 -21.02 -3.93
N GLN A 498 22.76 -21.51 -5.04
CA GLN A 498 22.64 -20.84 -6.33
C GLN A 498 21.17 -20.63 -6.71
N LEU A 499 20.35 -21.68 -6.63
CA LEU A 499 18.92 -21.57 -6.93
C LEU A 499 18.22 -20.52 -6.07
N ARG A 500 18.51 -20.50 -4.76
CA ARG A 500 17.91 -19.53 -3.83
C ARG A 500 18.32 -18.09 -4.14
N LEU A 501 19.60 -17.85 -4.39
CA LEU A 501 20.12 -16.50 -4.68
C LEU A 501 19.59 -15.99 -6.02
N GLU A 502 19.50 -16.85 -7.04
CA GLU A 502 18.87 -16.52 -8.33
C GLU A 502 17.37 -16.19 -8.19
N GLU A 503 16.66 -16.82 -7.25
CA GLU A 503 15.26 -16.50 -6.91
C GLU A 503 15.11 -15.23 -6.05
N GLN A 504 16.16 -14.81 -5.33
CA GLN A 504 16.15 -13.67 -4.40
C GLN A 504 16.58 -12.34 -5.03
N ALA A 505 17.32 -12.33 -6.14
CA ALA A 505 17.75 -11.09 -6.80
C ALA A 505 16.54 -10.18 -7.07
N THR A 506 16.42 -9.09 -6.31
CA THR A 506 15.35 -8.12 -6.50
C THR A 506 15.78 -7.12 -7.56
N LEU A 507 14.91 -6.86 -8.54
CA LEU A 507 15.21 -5.83 -9.53
C LEU A 507 15.29 -4.46 -8.83
N PRO A 508 16.21 -3.58 -9.26
CA PRO A 508 16.25 -2.22 -8.77
C PRO A 508 14.94 -1.51 -9.12
N GLN A 509 14.65 -0.44 -8.40
CA GLN A 509 13.51 0.44 -8.65
C GLN A 509 14.01 1.76 -9.24
N VAL A 510 13.28 2.30 -10.21
CA VAL A 510 13.54 3.63 -10.78
C VAL A 510 12.21 4.35 -11.00
N TYR A 511 12.17 5.64 -10.66
CA TYR A 511 10.99 6.48 -10.86
C TYR A 511 11.34 7.93 -11.22
N PHE A 512 10.63 8.52 -12.19
CA PHE A 512 10.69 9.96 -12.48
C PHE A 512 10.10 10.76 -11.31
N VAL A 513 10.85 11.78 -10.87
CA VAL A 513 10.37 12.81 -9.93
C VAL A 513 9.79 14.00 -10.68
N SER A 514 10.44 14.40 -11.78
CA SER A 514 10.00 15.46 -12.68
C SER A 514 10.73 15.34 -14.03
N PRO A 515 10.07 15.60 -15.17
CA PRO A 515 8.62 15.81 -15.31
C PRO A 515 7.85 14.51 -15.02
N GLY A 516 6.53 14.62 -14.81
CA GLY A 516 5.61 13.50 -14.72
C GLY A 516 5.11 13.05 -16.09
N HIS A 517 4.53 11.85 -16.14
CA HIS A 517 3.86 11.36 -17.35
C HIS A 517 2.64 12.23 -17.70
N GLY A 518 2.57 12.69 -18.94
CA GLY A 518 1.52 13.58 -19.45
C GLY A 518 1.69 15.04 -19.07
N ASP A 519 2.81 15.44 -18.46
CA ASP A 519 3.14 16.84 -18.24
C ASP A 519 3.23 17.58 -19.58
N HIS A 520 2.90 18.87 -19.53
CA HIS A 520 2.93 19.76 -20.68
C HIS A 520 4.00 20.84 -20.50
N LEU A 521 4.82 21.04 -21.53
CA LEU A 521 5.90 22.01 -21.56
C LEU A 521 5.70 23.03 -22.70
N ASP A 522 6.10 24.27 -22.45
CA ASP A 522 6.02 25.33 -23.47
C ASP A 522 7.09 25.12 -24.56
N ILE A 523 6.76 25.47 -25.81
CA ILE A 523 7.74 25.52 -26.91
C ILE A 523 8.90 26.46 -26.54
N GLY A 524 10.14 26.00 -26.74
CA GLY A 524 11.37 26.75 -26.47
C GLY A 524 11.72 26.84 -24.98
N SER A 525 11.03 26.08 -24.12
CA SER A 525 11.41 25.91 -22.72
C SER A 525 12.58 24.94 -22.53
N ASP A 526 13.22 25.01 -21.36
CA ASP A 526 14.25 24.07 -20.91
C ASP A 526 13.65 23.13 -19.84
N GLN A 527 14.04 21.86 -19.84
CA GLN A 527 13.52 20.83 -18.95
C GLN A 527 14.59 20.22 -18.04
N VAL A 528 14.39 20.32 -16.73
CA VAL A 528 15.19 19.57 -15.75
C VAL A 528 14.54 18.22 -15.49
N VAL A 529 15.27 17.13 -15.74
CA VAL A 529 14.78 15.77 -15.46
C VAL A 529 15.42 15.26 -14.19
N THR A 530 14.61 14.92 -13.20
CA THR A 530 15.04 14.36 -11.91
C THR A 530 14.47 12.96 -11.75
N VAL A 531 15.31 12.01 -11.38
CA VAL A 531 14.96 10.60 -11.17
C VAL A 531 15.46 10.17 -9.79
N THR A 532 14.78 9.20 -9.19
CA THR A 532 15.34 8.40 -8.09
C THR A 532 15.41 6.94 -8.50
N ALA A 533 16.46 6.29 -8.01
CA ALA A 533 16.67 4.87 -8.19
C ALA A 533 17.19 4.30 -6.87
N GLU A 534 16.65 3.16 -6.47
CA GLU A 534 16.99 2.46 -5.24
C GLU A 534 17.05 0.97 -5.53
N ASP A 535 17.97 0.27 -4.89
CA ASP A 535 18.08 -1.16 -5.00
C ASP A 535 17.86 -1.81 -3.62
N PRO A 536 16.85 -2.67 -3.44
CA PRO A 536 16.51 -3.22 -2.12
C PRO A 536 17.57 -4.15 -1.52
N ASP A 537 18.34 -4.85 -2.35
CA ASP A 537 19.37 -5.83 -1.96
C ASP A 537 20.82 -5.38 -2.23
N GLY A 538 21.03 -4.32 -3.00
CA GLY A 538 22.36 -3.81 -3.30
C GLY A 538 22.42 -2.28 -3.43
N SER A 539 23.05 -1.81 -4.50
CA SER A 539 23.27 -0.41 -4.81
C SER A 539 23.12 -0.13 -6.30
N ILE A 540 22.65 1.06 -6.64
CA ILE A 540 22.59 1.50 -8.05
C ILE A 540 24.01 1.78 -8.56
N SER A 541 24.42 1.06 -9.61
CA SER A 541 25.72 1.20 -10.24
C SER A 541 25.72 2.24 -11.38
N ALA A 542 24.56 2.44 -12.05
CA ALA A 542 24.41 3.42 -13.11
C ALA A 542 22.95 3.79 -13.39
N VAL A 543 22.68 5.07 -13.68
CA VAL A 543 21.40 5.55 -14.23
C VAL A 543 21.62 6.29 -15.55
N ARG A 544 20.82 5.96 -16.58
CA ARG A 544 20.95 6.48 -17.95
C ARG A 544 19.60 7.05 -18.42
N LEU A 545 19.57 8.32 -18.78
CA LEU A 545 18.40 8.96 -19.40
C LEU A 545 18.52 8.90 -20.93
N PHE A 546 17.39 8.65 -21.58
CA PHE A 546 17.20 8.66 -23.02
C PHE A 546 16.11 9.66 -23.37
N VAL A 547 16.36 10.50 -24.37
CA VAL A 547 15.38 11.44 -24.93
C VAL A 547 15.11 11.02 -26.37
N ASN A 548 13.86 10.69 -26.70
CA ASN A 548 13.45 10.18 -28.02
C ASN A 548 14.35 9.03 -28.52
N GLY A 549 14.67 8.09 -27.61
CA GLY A 549 15.54 6.93 -27.86
C GLY A 549 17.05 7.22 -27.95
N VAL A 550 17.48 8.47 -27.79
CA VAL A 550 18.90 8.85 -27.76
C VAL A 550 19.40 8.96 -26.32
N ALA A 551 20.38 8.14 -25.95
CA ALA A 551 21.00 8.20 -24.64
C ALA A 551 21.74 9.52 -24.42
N LEU A 552 21.53 10.15 -23.26
CA LEU A 552 22.36 11.23 -22.74
C LEU A 552 23.55 10.64 -21.94
N ARG A 553 24.02 11.34 -20.91
CA ARG A 553 25.09 10.87 -20.02
C ARG A 553 24.56 9.92 -18.94
N THR A 554 25.44 8.99 -18.53
CA THR A 554 25.25 8.13 -17.34
C THR A 554 25.62 8.89 -16.07
N ILE A 555 24.85 8.69 -15.00
CA ILE A 555 25.15 9.16 -13.65
C ILE A 555 25.28 7.92 -12.75
N ASP A 556 26.40 7.77 -12.05
CA ASP A 556 26.73 6.60 -11.22
C ASP A 556 26.55 6.85 -9.71
N THR A 557 26.16 8.07 -9.33
CA THR A 557 25.96 8.48 -7.94
C THR A 557 24.82 9.49 -7.84
N ALA A 558 23.91 9.30 -6.88
CA ALA A 558 22.81 10.22 -6.63
C ALA A 558 23.34 11.62 -6.19
N PRO A 559 22.65 12.73 -6.55
CA PRO A 559 21.32 12.78 -7.19
C PRO A 559 21.37 12.59 -8.73
N TYR A 560 20.35 11.90 -9.28
CA TYR A 560 20.22 11.64 -10.71
C TYR A 560 19.44 12.77 -11.40
N VAL A 561 20.17 13.77 -11.90
CA VAL A 561 19.59 14.99 -12.50
C VAL A 561 20.24 15.31 -13.85
N TRP A 562 19.40 15.61 -14.85
CA TRP A 562 19.77 16.09 -16.19
C TRP A 562 19.09 17.43 -16.49
N GLY A 563 19.60 18.17 -17.47
CA GLY A 563 18.99 19.44 -17.92
C GLY A 563 19.42 20.67 -17.13
N GLU A 564 20.48 20.56 -16.30
CA GLU A 564 21.09 21.71 -15.61
C GLU A 564 22.24 22.35 -16.42
N ASP A 565 22.77 21.64 -17.42
CA ASP A 565 23.86 22.10 -18.27
C ASP A 565 23.61 21.70 -19.74
N GLU A 566 23.32 22.69 -20.59
CA GLU A 566 23.06 22.53 -22.03
C GLU A 566 24.20 21.83 -22.76
N ALA A 567 25.45 22.00 -22.32
CA ALA A 567 26.59 21.35 -22.96
C ALA A 567 26.62 19.83 -22.72
N LEU A 568 26.01 19.36 -21.63
CA LEU A 568 25.95 17.95 -21.25
C LEU A 568 24.65 17.29 -21.72
N ASP A 569 23.53 18.02 -21.64
CA ASP A 569 22.18 17.50 -21.85
C ASP A 569 21.40 18.33 -22.90
N PRO A 570 21.93 18.57 -24.12
CA PRO A 570 21.37 19.55 -25.07
C PRO A 570 19.96 19.21 -25.57
N ALA A 571 19.53 17.95 -25.48
CA ALA A 571 18.20 17.52 -25.91
C ALA A 571 17.08 17.95 -24.94
N LEU A 572 17.42 18.57 -23.81
CA LEU A 572 16.49 19.06 -22.80
C LEU A 572 16.38 20.60 -22.80
N PHE A 573 16.96 21.29 -23.78
CA PHE A 573 16.95 22.75 -23.91
C PHE A 573 16.28 23.16 -25.22
N ASP A 574 15.63 24.33 -25.21
CA ASP A 574 14.95 24.91 -26.39
C ASP A 574 14.03 23.88 -27.08
N LEU A 575 13.11 23.30 -26.31
CA LEU A 575 12.30 22.16 -26.75
C LEU A 575 11.43 22.49 -27.96
N ASP A 576 11.53 21.66 -29.00
CA ASP A 576 10.67 21.70 -30.19
C ASP A 576 9.26 21.15 -29.88
N ALA A 577 8.25 21.66 -30.59
CA ALA A 577 6.87 21.17 -30.48
C ALA A 577 6.75 19.68 -30.84
N GLY A 578 5.87 18.98 -30.11
CA GLY A 578 5.53 17.57 -30.31
C GLY A 578 5.73 16.71 -29.07
N ALA A 579 5.66 15.39 -29.26
CA ALA A 579 5.86 14.42 -28.19
C ALA A 579 7.35 14.22 -27.86
N LEU A 580 7.68 14.29 -26.57
CA LEU A 580 9.00 14.04 -26.01
C LEU A 580 8.95 12.76 -25.16
N GLU A 581 9.53 11.67 -25.67
CA GLU A 581 9.67 10.40 -24.93
C GLU A 581 10.91 10.49 -24.03
N LEU A 582 10.72 10.35 -22.72
CA LEU A 582 11.79 10.25 -21.74
C LEU A 582 11.82 8.82 -21.18
N LYS A 583 12.91 8.11 -21.42
CA LYS A 583 13.15 6.77 -20.85
C LYS A 583 14.34 6.81 -19.92
N VAL A 584 14.21 6.25 -18.72
CA VAL A 584 15.34 6.05 -17.82
C VAL A 584 15.63 4.56 -17.63
N GLU A 585 16.90 4.21 -17.55
CA GLU A 585 17.39 2.88 -17.19
C GLU A 585 18.22 2.99 -15.91
N ALA A 586 17.94 2.17 -14.90
CA ALA A 586 18.77 2.01 -13.72
C ALA A 586 19.36 0.59 -13.70
N GLU A 587 20.66 0.51 -13.47
CA GLU A 587 21.45 -0.72 -13.36
C GLU A 587 21.96 -0.82 -11.92
N ASP A 588 21.81 -1.97 -11.27
CA ASP A 588 22.34 -2.25 -9.93
C ASP A 588 23.78 -2.81 -9.98
N ASP A 589 24.37 -3.12 -8.82
CA ASP A 589 25.71 -3.73 -8.70
C ASP A 589 25.75 -5.21 -9.09
N ASP A 590 24.59 -5.85 -9.23
CA ASP A 590 24.43 -7.22 -9.74
C ASP A 590 24.23 -7.27 -11.27
N GLY A 591 24.13 -6.11 -11.92
CA GLY A 591 23.94 -5.95 -13.36
C GLY A 591 22.50 -6.14 -13.84
N ASN A 592 21.52 -6.16 -12.94
CA ASN A 592 20.11 -6.12 -13.30
C ASN A 592 19.74 -4.72 -13.80
N ILE A 593 18.86 -4.66 -14.78
CA ILE A 593 18.42 -3.39 -15.38
C ILE A 593 16.91 -3.29 -15.29
N VAL A 594 16.44 -2.20 -14.68
CA VAL A 594 15.05 -1.76 -14.73
C VAL A 594 14.93 -0.53 -15.60
N THR A 595 13.77 -0.34 -16.22
CA THR A 595 13.51 0.84 -17.04
C THR A 595 12.14 1.42 -16.73
N GLU A 596 12.03 2.75 -16.80
CA GLU A 596 10.76 3.46 -16.80
C GLU A 596 10.71 4.40 -18.00
N THR A 597 9.51 4.67 -18.52
CA THR A 597 9.31 5.58 -19.65
C THR A 597 8.10 6.46 -19.40
N ILE A 598 8.23 7.75 -19.67
CA ILE A 598 7.15 8.73 -19.64
C ILE A 598 7.10 9.47 -20.98
N ASP A 599 5.90 9.94 -21.32
CA ASP A 599 5.65 10.79 -22.46
C ASP A 599 5.29 12.18 -21.95
N VAL A 600 5.90 13.20 -22.55
CA VAL A 600 5.67 14.61 -22.22
C VAL A 600 5.30 15.32 -23.53
N SER A 601 4.34 16.23 -23.49
CA SER A 601 3.95 17.02 -24.67
C SER A 601 4.58 18.40 -24.61
N VAL A 602 5.18 18.83 -25.71
CA VAL A 602 5.73 20.18 -25.87
C VAL A 602 4.86 20.93 -26.89
N GLY A 603 4.25 22.05 -26.52
CA GLY A 603 3.30 22.76 -27.39
C GLY A 603 2.67 23.98 -26.72
N TYR A 604 1.63 24.55 -27.31
CA TYR A 604 0.71 25.47 -26.64
C TYR A 604 -0.66 24.82 -26.48
N VAL A 605 -1.33 25.02 -25.34
CA VAL A 605 -2.73 24.59 -25.19
C VAL A 605 -3.66 25.40 -26.12
N PRO A 606 -4.77 24.82 -26.62
CA PRO A 606 -5.69 25.54 -27.48
C PRO A 606 -6.41 26.68 -26.74
N GLU A 607 -6.83 27.72 -27.47
CA GLU A 607 -7.75 28.76 -26.97
C GLU A 607 -9.20 28.37 -27.30
N VAL A 608 -10.13 28.55 -26.35
CA VAL A 608 -11.57 28.34 -26.59
C VAL A 608 -12.42 29.39 -25.85
N GLN A 609 -13.51 29.81 -26.48
CA GLN A 609 -14.52 30.71 -25.90
C GLN A 609 -15.94 30.30 -26.32
N ILE A 610 -16.91 30.55 -25.43
CA ILE A 610 -18.35 30.45 -25.72
C ILE A 610 -18.78 31.76 -26.38
N VAL A 611 -19.30 31.66 -27.60
CA VAL A 611 -19.80 32.76 -28.43
C VAL A 611 -21.31 32.95 -28.24
N LYS A 612 -22.06 31.86 -28.04
CA LYS A 612 -23.47 31.87 -27.66
C LYS A 612 -23.78 30.78 -26.64
N PRO A 613 -24.73 30.99 -25.71
CA PRO A 613 -25.49 32.24 -25.49
C PRO A 613 -24.59 33.39 -25.00
N ASP A 614 -25.06 34.63 -25.06
CA ASP A 614 -24.34 35.75 -24.43
C ASP A 614 -24.29 35.52 -22.90
N SER A 615 -23.24 35.99 -22.21
CA SER A 615 -22.98 35.67 -20.79
C SER A 615 -24.12 36.00 -19.81
N ASP A 616 -25.00 36.93 -20.18
CA ASP A 616 -26.14 37.39 -19.36
C ASP A 616 -27.50 37.14 -20.05
N GLU A 617 -27.53 36.31 -21.10
CA GLU A 617 -28.77 35.98 -21.80
C GLU A 617 -29.67 35.07 -20.96
N ILE A 618 -30.90 35.53 -20.70
CA ILE A 618 -31.97 34.71 -20.11
C ILE A 618 -32.77 34.12 -21.25
N ILE A 619 -32.79 32.79 -21.34
CA ILE A 619 -33.54 32.08 -22.37
C ILE A 619 -34.92 31.68 -21.80
N GLY A 620 -35.98 32.04 -22.52
CA GLY A 620 -37.34 31.71 -22.10
C GLY A 620 -37.61 30.20 -22.15
N LEU A 621 -38.28 29.66 -21.14
CA LEU A 621 -38.64 28.24 -21.03
C LEU A 621 -39.32 27.73 -22.31
N GLY A 622 -38.82 26.61 -22.84
CA GLY A 622 -39.29 26.02 -24.10
C GLY A 622 -38.71 26.66 -25.37
N THR A 623 -37.78 27.62 -25.24
CA THR A 623 -36.98 28.12 -26.36
C THR A 623 -35.78 27.20 -26.58
N PRO A 624 -35.53 26.71 -27.81
CA PRO A 624 -34.35 25.91 -28.12
C PRO A 624 -33.05 26.66 -27.77
N VAL A 625 -32.17 26.03 -27.01
CA VAL A 625 -30.87 26.61 -26.65
C VAL A 625 -29.86 26.31 -27.75
N VAL A 626 -29.18 27.35 -28.23
CA VAL A 626 -28.08 27.23 -29.19
C VAL A 626 -26.78 27.62 -28.50
N VAL A 627 -25.83 26.67 -28.46
CA VAL A 627 -24.47 26.94 -27.97
C VAL A 627 -23.55 27.06 -29.18
N GLU A 628 -22.80 28.15 -29.25
CA GLU A 628 -21.79 28.39 -30.28
C GLU A 628 -20.45 28.63 -29.59
N ALA A 629 -19.37 28.03 -30.08
CA ALA A 629 -18.03 28.25 -29.58
C ALA A 629 -17.05 28.56 -30.71
N SER A 630 -15.95 29.22 -30.36
CA SER A 630 -14.78 29.32 -31.23
C SER A 630 -13.58 28.75 -30.50
N ALA A 631 -12.78 27.96 -31.21
CA ALA A 631 -11.51 27.46 -30.73
C ALA A 631 -10.42 27.67 -31.78
N SER A 632 -9.20 27.91 -31.32
CA SER A 632 -8.01 28.05 -32.15
C SER A 632 -6.80 27.50 -31.43
N ASP A 633 -5.78 27.12 -32.19
CA ASP A 633 -4.56 26.53 -31.66
C ASP A 633 -3.38 27.23 -32.33
N GLU A 634 -2.37 27.64 -31.55
CA GLU A 634 -1.31 28.54 -32.04
C GLU A 634 -0.24 27.80 -32.86
N ASP A 635 0.11 26.59 -32.44
CA ASP A 635 1.15 25.73 -33.00
C ASP A 635 0.60 24.56 -33.83
N GLY A 636 -0.71 24.33 -33.82
CA GLY A 636 -1.34 23.25 -34.58
C GLY A 636 -2.78 23.54 -35.01
N THR A 637 -3.65 22.59 -34.71
CA THR A 637 -5.05 22.52 -35.12
C THR A 637 -5.89 21.96 -33.98
N VAL A 638 -7.09 22.51 -33.81
CA VAL A 638 -8.09 21.96 -32.88
C VAL A 638 -8.63 20.64 -33.42
N GLU A 639 -8.33 19.53 -32.76
CA GLU A 639 -8.83 18.18 -33.07
C GLU A 639 -10.34 18.08 -32.79
N SER A 640 -10.79 18.58 -31.63
CA SER A 640 -12.20 18.59 -31.28
C SER A 640 -12.57 19.69 -30.30
N VAL A 641 -13.85 20.06 -30.30
CA VAL A 641 -14.45 20.90 -29.26
C VAL A 641 -15.65 20.17 -28.69
N THR A 642 -15.68 20.00 -27.38
CA THR A 642 -16.69 19.24 -26.67
C THR A 642 -17.50 20.13 -25.75
N LEU A 643 -18.83 20.03 -25.85
CA LEU A 643 -19.78 20.70 -24.97
C LEU A 643 -20.21 19.77 -23.84
N TYR A 644 -20.21 20.30 -22.63
CA TYR A 644 -20.79 19.70 -21.43
C TYR A 644 -21.88 20.62 -20.85
N LEU A 645 -22.87 20.01 -20.21
CA LEU A 645 -23.93 20.67 -19.45
C LEU A 645 -23.97 20.05 -18.05
N ASP A 646 -23.79 20.86 -17.01
CA ASP A 646 -23.70 20.42 -15.61
C ASP A 646 -22.69 19.29 -15.37
N GLY A 647 -21.61 19.28 -16.15
CA GLY A 647 -20.56 18.27 -16.10
C GLY A 647 -20.84 17.00 -16.93
N GLU A 648 -22.06 16.82 -17.47
CA GLU A 648 -22.37 15.74 -18.39
C GLU A 648 -22.03 16.12 -19.84
N MET A 649 -21.37 15.21 -20.56
CA MET A 649 -21.01 15.44 -21.95
C MET A 649 -22.27 15.47 -22.83
N VAL A 650 -22.45 16.57 -23.57
CA VAL A 650 -23.55 16.74 -24.53
C VAL A 650 -23.17 16.18 -25.90
N SER A 651 -22.10 16.72 -26.50
CA SER A 651 -21.63 16.32 -27.82
C SER A 651 -20.25 16.90 -28.12
N SER A 652 -19.52 16.31 -29.06
CA SER A 652 -18.22 16.79 -29.55
C SER A 652 -18.25 17.02 -31.06
N LEU A 653 -17.59 18.10 -31.51
CA LEU A 653 -17.49 18.52 -32.89
C LEU A 653 -16.02 18.62 -33.30
N THR A 654 -15.65 18.02 -34.43
CA THR A 654 -14.26 17.97 -34.90
C THR A 654 -13.94 18.99 -36.00
N THR A 655 -14.90 19.81 -36.39
CA THR A 655 -14.71 20.84 -37.43
C THR A 655 -15.55 22.08 -37.14
N ALA A 656 -14.95 23.26 -37.27
CA ALA A 656 -15.65 24.54 -37.16
C ALA A 656 -16.64 24.75 -38.33
N PRO A 657 -17.77 25.48 -38.14
CA PRO A 657 -18.17 26.17 -36.91
C PRO A 657 -18.68 25.21 -35.82
N TYR A 658 -18.31 25.47 -34.56
CA TYR A 658 -18.70 24.65 -33.42
C TYR A 658 -20.06 25.13 -32.88
N VAL A 659 -21.14 24.61 -33.45
CA VAL A 659 -22.52 25.00 -33.12
C VAL A 659 -23.31 23.76 -32.70
N TRP A 660 -23.85 23.80 -31.49
CA TRP A 660 -24.79 22.84 -30.96
C TRP A 660 -26.19 23.45 -30.96
N SER A 661 -27.06 22.87 -31.77
CA SER A 661 -28.47 23.25 -31.90
C SER A 661 -29.30 21.99 -32.15
N GLU A 662 -30.58 22.00 -31.78
CA GLU A 662 -31.49 20.85 -31.97
C GLU A 662 -31.01 19.58 -31.25
N ILE A 663 -30.49 19.75 -30.03
CA ILE A 663 -30.02 18.64 -29.18
C ILE A 663 -31.00 18.48 -28.03
N ASP A 664 -31.51 17.26 -27.82
CA ASP A 664 -32.50 16.96 -26.78
C ASP A 664 -32.09 17.48 -25.38
N ALA A 665 -30.81 17.36 -25.03
CA ALA A 665 -30.26 17.85 -23.76
C ALA A 665 -30.26 19.39 -23.62
N LEU A 666 -30.35 20.13 -24.71
CA LEU A 666 -30.40 21.60 -24.75
C LEU A 666 -31.83 22.14 -25.01
N ASP A 667 -32.70 21.34 -25.65
CA ASP A 667 -34.05 21.77 -26.04
C ASP A 667 -35.13 21.46 -24.98
N GLN A 668 -34.83 20.62 -23.99
CA GLN A 668 -35.76 20.19 -22.95
C GLN A 668 -35.36 20.65 -21.54
N LEU A 669 -34.66 21.77 -21.45
CA LEU A 669 -34.29 22.33 -20.15
C LEU A 669 -35.53 22.89 -19.44
N ASP A 670 -35.70 22.46 -18.20
CA ASP A 670 -36.64 23.07 -17.26
C ASP A 670 -36.14 24.46 -16.84
N ALA A 671 -36.99 25.23 -16.18
CA ALA A 671 -36.56 26.50 -15.59
C ALA A 671 -35.49 26.27 -14.51
N GLY A 672 -34.39 27.01 -14.58
CA GLY A 672 -33.25 26.81 -13.70
C GLY A 672 -31.95 27.42 -14.21
N GLN A 673 -30.90 27.21 -13.42
CA GLN A 673 -29.53 27.59 -13.75
C GLN A 673 -28.74 26.33 -14.11
N TYR A 674 -28.01 26.41 -15.22
CA TYR A 674 -27.17 25.35 -15.77
C TYR A 674 -25.75 25.88 -15.97
N MET A 675 -24.76 24.99 -15.97
CA MET A 675 -23.37 25.32 -16.30
C MET A 675 -22.98 24.71 -17.64
N LEU A 676 -22.71 25.56 -18.63
CA LEU A 676 -22.07 25.15 -19.87
C LEU A 676 -20.56 25.08 -19.64
N ARG A 677 -19.93 23.99 -20.10
CA ARG A 677 -18.47 23.91 -20.22
C ARG A 677 -18.11 23.52 -21.64
N VAL A 678 -17.27 24.30 -22.29
CA VAL A 678 -16.73 23.98 -23.61
C VAL A 678 -15.24 23.70 -23.47
N GLU A 679 -14.81 22.54 -23.94
CA GLU A 679 -13.41 22.08 -23.90
C GLU A 679 -12.90 21.89 -25.33
N ALA A 680 -11.78 22.52 -25.68
CA ALA A 680 -11.06 22.27 -26.92
C ALA A 680 -9.92 21.28 -26.66
N LEU A 681 -9.72 20.35 -27.58
CA LEU A 681 -8.62 19.40 -27.68
C LEU A 681 -7.86 19.70 -28.98
N ASP A 682 -6.55 19.88 -28.93
CA ASP A 682 -5.70 20.06 -30.12
C ASP A 682 -5.17 18.74 -30.69
N ASN A 683 -4.40 18.79 -31.78
CA ASN A 683 -3.79 17.62 -32.39
C ASN A 683 -2.59 17.03 -31.63
N ASP A 684 -2.10 17.73 -30.61
CA ASP A 684 -0.99 17.31 -29.74
C ASP A 684 -1.50 16.71 -28.42
N GLY A 685 -2.82 16.64 -28.26
CA GLY A 685 -3.52 16.02 -27.14
C GLY A 685 -3.77 16.95 -25.96
N LEU A 686 -3.51 18.25 -26.10
CA LEU A 686 -3.67 19.24 -25.03
C LEU A 686 -5.10 19.77 -25.01
N THR A 687 -5.57 20.14 -23.82
CA THR A 687 -6.92 20.66 -23.63
C THR A 687 -6.96 21.99 -22.90
N PHE A 688 -7.94 22.80 -23.26
CA PHE A 688 -8.33 23.98 -22.50
C PHE A 688 -9.86 24.07 -22.45
N SER A 689 -10.41 24.56 -21.34
CA SER A 689 -11.86 24.69 -21.19
C SER A 689 -12.29 26.02 -20.58
N VAL A 690 -13.49 26.43 -20.96
CA VAL A 690 -14.19 27.60 -20.41
C VAL A 690 -15.57 27.20 -19.92
N GLU A 691 -16.02 27.86 -18.85
CA GLU A 691 -17.34 27.65 -18.26
C GLU A 691 -18.19 28.92 -18.32
N GLN A 692 -19.50 28.77 -18.56
CA GLN A 692 -20.47 29.86 -18.56
C GLN A 692 -21.82 29.40 -18.00
N GLN A 693 -22.43 30.25 -17.17
CA GLN A 693 -23.76 30.00 -16.65
C GLN A 693 -24.82 30.24 -17.73
N LEU A 694 -25.80 29.34 -17.81
CA LEU A 694 -26.99 29.44 -18.65
C LEU A 694 -28.23 29.53 -17.74
N VAL A 695 -29.14 30.46 -18.05
CA VAL A 695 -30.38 30.67 -17.26
C VAL A 695 -31.59 30.42 -18.15
N ILE A 696 -32.48 29.53 -17.70
CA ILE A 696 -33.77 29.22 -18.33
C ILE A 696 -34.89 29.69 -17.40
N ASN A 697 -35.86 30.44 -17.93
CA ASN A 697 -36.91 31.07 -17.12
C ASN A 697 -38.29 31.02 -17.76
N ALA A 698 -39.32 30.67 -17.01
CA ALA A 698 -40.71 30.79 -17.45
C ALA A 698 -41.16 32.25 -17.41
N LEU A 699 -42.01 32.68 -18.36
CA LEU A 699 -42.57 34.02 -18.31
C LEU A 699 -43.67 34.06 -17.22
N PRO A 700 -43.81 35.18 -16.50
CA PRO A 700 -44.89 35.33 -15.54
C PRO A 700 -46.26 35.26 -16.25
N GLU A 701 -47.30 34.84 -15.55
CA GLU A 701 -48.69 34.91 -16.01
C GLU A 701 -49.39 36.11 -15.37
N VAL A 702 -50.22 36.82 -16.14
CA VAL A 702 -51.00 37.96 -15.64
C VAL A 702 -52.41 37.97 -16.22
N SER A 703 -53.40 38.30 -15.40
CA SER A 703 -54.81 38.30 -15.78
C SER A 703 -55.65 39.24 -14.90
N PHE A 704 -56.78 39.70 -15.41
CA PHE A 704 -57.73 40.54 -14.64
C PHE A 704 -58.78 39.66 -13.94
N VAL A 705 -58.95 39.85 -12.64
CA VAL A 705 -59.99 39.21 -11.81
C VAL A 705 -61.28 40.06 -11.84
N THR A 706 -61.15 41.37 -11.65
CA THR A 706 -62.22 42.35 -11.85
C THR A 706 -61.63 43.63 -12.44
N PRO A 707 -62.38 44.41 -13.26
CA PRO A 707 -63.66 44.04 -13.85
C PRO A 707 -63.50 42.90 -14.87
N ALA A 708 -64.60 42.19 -15.15
CA ALA A 708 -64.62 41.25 -16.27
C ALA A 708 -64.38 42.01 -17.58
N ALA A 709 -63.73 41.36 -18.55
CA ALA A 709 -63.56 41.93 -19.88
C ALA A 709 -64.92 42.37 -20.47
N ASP A 710 -64.94 43.55 -21.08
CA ASP A 710 -66.10 44.20 -21.70
C ASP A 710 -67.23 44.57 -20.71
N ALA A 711 -66.90 44.76 -19.42
CA ALA A 711 -67.88 45.23 -18.43
C ALA A 711 -68.50 46.58 -18.85
N VAL A 712 -69.84 46.68 -18.74
CA VAL A 712 -70.59 47.92 -19.01
C VAL A 712 -71.09 48.51 -17.69
N LEU A 713 -70.71 49.75 -17.41
CA LEU A 713 -71.01 50.46 -16.18
C LEU A 713 -71.84 51.73 -16.46
N PRO A 714 -72.71 52.16 -15.54
CA PRO A 714 -73.41 53.43 -15.69
C PRO A 714 -72.46 54.62 -15.55
N VAL A 715 -72.75 55.73 -16.23
CA VAL A 715 -72.00 56.98 -16.12
C VAL A 715 -71.90 57.46 -14.66
N GLY A 716 -70.68 57.84 -14.25
CA GLY A 716 -70.37 58.21 -12.87
C GLY A 716 -69.97 57.03 -11.96
N SER A 717 -69.90 55.80 -12.48
CA SER A 717 -69.33 54.66 -11.76
C SER A 717 -67.84 54.84 -11.45
N SER A 718 -67.39 54.18 -10.39
CA SER A 718 -65.96 53.94 -10.13
C SER A 718 -65.61 52.50 -10.49
N VAL A 719 -64.41 52.27 -11.02
CA VAL A 719 -63.90 50.95 -11.38
C VAL A 719 -62.86 50.51 -10.35
N GLN A 720 -63.09 49.35 -9.74
CA GLN A 720 -62.08 48.65 -8.95
C GLN A 720 -61.50 47.52 -9.80
N VAL A 721 -60.19 47.54 -9.94
CA VAL A 721 -59.39 46.60 -10.71
C VAL A 721 -58.64 45.69 -9.74
N GLU A 722 -58.74 44.38 -9.94
CA GLU A 722 -57.97 43.37 -9.23
C GLU A 722 -57.28 42.48 -10.26
N ILE A 723 -55.97 42.30 -10.10
CA ILE A 723 -55.11 41.55 -11.03
C ILE A 723 -54.55 40.33 -10.31
N ASN A 724 -54.61 39.19 -11.00
CA ASN A 724 -53.87 38.00 -10.61
C ASN A 724 -52.61 37.91 -11.47
N ALA A 725 -51.45 37.98 -10.81
CA ALA A 725 -50.16 37.72 -11.43
C ALA A 725 -49.44 36.61 -10.65
N THR A 726 -48.91 35.63 -11.37
CA THR A 726 -48.23 34.46 -10.81
C THR A 726 -47.04 34.10 -11.67
N ASP A 727 -46.00 33.55 -11.06
CA ASP A 727 -44.83 33.05 -11.79
C ASP A 727 -44.57 31.61 -11.35
N THR A 728 -44.28 30.72 -12.30
CA THR A 728 -44.31 29.27 -12.04
C THR A 728 -43.02 28.73 -11.45
N ASP A 729 -41.91 29.38 -11.73
CA ASP A 729 -40.54 29.04 -11.33
C ASP A 729 -39.94 30.06 -10.36
N GLY A 730 -40.52 31.26 -10.26
CA GLY A 730 -40.10 32.29 -9.33
C GLY A 730 -41.24 33.05 -8.67
N THR A 731 -41.07 34.37 -8.57
CA THR A 731 -42.03 35.27 -7.93
C THR A 731 -42.27 36.51 -8.77
N ILE A 732 -43.45 37.13 -8.65
CA ILE A 732 -43.72 38.42 -9.29
C ILE A 732 -43.00 39.53 -8.53
N ALA A 733 -42.04 40.20 -9.17
CA ALA A 733 -41.37 41.37 -8.62
C ALA A 733 -42.29 42.60 -8.62
N ARG A 734 -43.07 42.82 -9.68
CA ARG A 734 -44.06 43.91 -9.76
C ARG A 734 -45.11 43.71 -10.85
N VAL A 735 -46.22 44.45 -10.74
CA VAL A 735 -47.24 44.61 -11.79
C VAL A 735 -47.37 46.08 -12.16
N ASP A 736 -47.03 46.44 -13.39
CA ASP A 736 -47.15 47.78 -13.94
C ASP A 736 -48.56 48.00 -14.50
N LEU A 737 -49.23 49.08 -14.10
CA LEU A 737 -50.64 49.36 -14.40
C LEU A 737 -50.81 50.52 -15.38
N TYR A 738 -51.64 50.30 -16.39
CA TYR A 738 -51.89 51.23 -17.49
C TYR A 738 -53.38 51.43 -17.75
N LEU A 739 -53.79 52.67 -18.03
CA LEU A 739 -55.13 53.03 -18.54
C LEU A 739 -54.98 53.82 -19.84
N ASP A 740 -55.66 53.37 -20.88
CA ASP A 740 -55.61 53.92 -22.25
C ASP A 740 -54.16 54.12 -22.75
N GLY A 741 -53.31 53.11 -22.49
CA GLY A 741 -51.88 53.11 -22.83
C GLY A 741 -50.99 54.03 -21.97
N THR A 742 -51.55 54.77 -21.01
CA THR A 742 -50.78 55.61 -20.07
C THR A 742 -50.39 54.79 -18.85
N PHE A 743 -49.09 54.75 -18.50
CA PHE A 743 -48.60 54.14 -17.26
C PHE A 743 -49.00 55.00 -16.06
N TYR A 744 -49.51 54.36 -15.00
CA TYR A 744 -49.89 55.05 -13.77
C TYR A 744 -48.95 54.71 -12.62
N ARG A 745 -48.81 53.42 -12.29
CA ARG A 745 -47.91 52.99 -11.22
C ARG A 745 -47.56 51.52 -11.33
N GLU A 746 -46.54 51.14 -10.55
CA GLU A 746 -46.20 49.75 -10.23
C GLU A 746 -46.84 49.33 -8.90
N GLU A 747 -47.27 48.07 -8.83
CA GLU A 747 -47.69 47.40 -7.61
C GLU A 747 -46.71 46.25 -7.32
N ILE A 748 -46.03 46.33 -6.18
CA ILE A 748 -44.94 45.39 -5.83
C ILE A 748 -45.36 44.34 -4.78
N ASN A 749 -46.59 44.40 -4.26
CA ASN A 749 -47.08 43.44 -3.26
C ASN A 749 -48.52 43.01 -3.60
N PRO A 750 -48.82 41.70 -3.58
CA PRO A 750 -50.20 41.23 -3.68
C PRO A 750 -51.01 41.55 -2.41
N PRO A 751 -52.33 41.75 -2.50
CA PRO A 751 -53.14 41.72 -3.72
C PRO A 751 -52.91 42.94 -4.61
N PHE A 752 -52.79 42.71 -5.93
CA PHE A 752 -52.56 43.78 -6.92
C PHE A 752 -53.89 44.46 -7.26
N ILE A 753 -54.19 45.55 -6.54
CA ILE A 753 -55.48 46.25 -6.61
C ILE A 753 -55.29 47.72 -7.05
N TRP A 754 -56.19 48.19 -7.92
CA TRP A 754 -56.23 49.57 -8.42
C TRP A 754 -57.67 50.10 -8.42
N GLY A 755 -57.87 51.39 -8.12
CA GLY A 755 -59.19 52.02 -8.05
C GLY A 755 -59.88 51.94 -6.67
N GLU A 756 -59.14 51.60 -5.60
CA GLU A 756 -59.69 51.57 -4.23
C GLU A 756 -59.73 52.95 -3.57
N ARG A 757 -58.80 53.83 -3.94
CA ARG A 757 -58.57 55.09 -3.25
C ARG A 757 -58.62 56.25 -4.21
N ILE A 758 -59.68 57.05 -4.10
CA ILE A 758 -59.89 58.24 -4.96
C ILE A 758 -58.73 59.24 -4.92
N ASP A 759 -57.95 59.27 -3.83
CA ASP A 759 -56.80 60.17 -3.71
C ASP A 759 -55.54 59.65 -4.43
N LEU A 760 -55.50 58.36 -4.77
CA LEU A 760 -54.41 57.73 -5.54
C LEU A 760 -54.83 57.40 -6.97
N ASP A 761 -56.11 57.12 -7.19
CA ASP A 761 -56.68 56.60 -8.44
C ASP A 761 -57.80 57.49 -9.01
N PRO A 762 -57.69 58.84 -9.02
CA PRO A 762 -58.80 59.71 -9.40
C PRO A 762 -59.37 59.42 -10.80
N GLU A 763 -58.55 58.87 -11.69
CA GLU A 763 -58.92 58.47 -13.06
C GLU A 763 -59.95 57.33 -13.12
N LEU A 764 -60.03 56.49 -12.09
CA LEU A 764 -60.98 55.38 -12.01
C LEU A 764 -62.27 55.72 -11.26
N PHE A 765 -62.45 56.97 -10.81
CA PHE A 765 -63.66 57.41 -10.08
C PHE A 765 -64.53 58.36 -10.90
N GLY A 766 -65.85 58.13 -10.87
CA GLY A 766 -66.80 59.03 -11.51
C GLY A 766 -66.67 59.07 -13.03
N MET A 767 -66.39 57.93 -13.64
CA MET A 767 -65.96 57.83 -15.04
C MET A 767 -67.02 58.40 -16.00
N ALA A 768 -66.55 59.17 -16.98
CA ALA A 768 -67.39 59.70 -18.04
C ALA A 768 -67.77 58.59 -19.03
N ALA A 769 -68.83 58.81 -19.83
CA ALA A 769 -69.22 57.85 -20.85
C ALA A 769 -68.10 57.67 -21.89
N GLY A 770 -67.70 56.43 -22.14
CA GLY A 770 -66.53 56.09 -22.95
C GLY A 770 -66.15 54.62 -22.83
N VAL A 771 -65.20 54.16 -23.66
CA VAL A 771 -64.56 52.85 -23.55
C VAL A 771 -63.13 53.09 -23.08
N TYR A 772 -62.74 52.39 -22.03
CA TYR A 772 -61.45 52.51 -21.35
C TYR A 772 -60.69 51.20 -21.44
N GLU A 773 -59.41 51.24 -21.80
CA GLU A 773 -58.53 50.08 -21.88
C GLU A 773 -57.65 49.99 -20.63
N LEU A 774 -57.71 48.87 -19.92
CA LEU A 774 -56.88 48.58 -18.76
C LEU A 774 -55.81 47.55 -19.17
N MET A 775 -54.54 47.85 -18.95
CA MET A 775 -53.44 46.91 -19.20
C MET A 775 -52.60 46.73 -17.93
N ALA A 776 -52.22 45.48 -17.66
CA ALA A 776 -51.35 45.09 -16.56
C ALA A 776 -50.15 44.34 -17.12
N VAL A 777 -48.94 44.71 -16.72
CA VAL A 777 -47.69 44.05 -17.12
C VAL A 777 -47.02 43.48 -15.88
N ALA A 778 -46.96 42.16 -15.76
CA ALA A 778 -46.25 41.50 -14.66
C ALA A 778 -44.77 41.33 -15.02
N THR A 779 -43.88 41.61 -14.07
CA THR A 779 -42.44 41.33 -14.15
C THR A 779 -42.06 40.33 -13.06
N ASP A 780 -41.34 39.26 -13.40
CA ASP A 780 -40.83 38.27 -12.43
C ASP A 780 -39.56 38.75 -11.69
N ASP A 781 -39.00 37.91 -10.82
CA ASP A 781 -37.83 38.21 -9.98
C ASP A 781 -36.49 38.22 -10.73
N ILE A 782 -36.46 37.76 -11.98
CA ILE A 782 -35.27 37.84 -12.84
C ILE A 782 -35.43 38.78 -14.04
N GLY A 783 -36.56 39.48 -14.13
CA GLY A 783 -36.81 40.59 -15.04
C GLY A 783 -37.62 40.25 -16.29
N SER A 784 -38.12 39.02 -16.47
CA SER A 784 -38.97 38.71 -17.63
C SER A 784 -40.38 39.25 -17.41
N THR A 785 -41.06 39.60 -18.51
CA THR A 785 -42.35 40.30 -18.45
C THR A 785 -43.44 39.64 -19.29
N SER A 786 -44.68 39.71 -18.82
CA SER A 786 -45.89 39.39 -19.59
C SER A 786 -46.97 40.45 -19.36
N SER A 787 -47.96 40.53 -20.26
CA SER A 787 -49.00 41.55 -20.19
C SER A 787 -50.40 41.02 -20.50
N ALA A 788 -51.41 41.56 -19.82
CA ALA A 788 -52.82 41.36 -20.11
C ALA A 788 -53.53 42.69 -20.35
N THR A 789 -54.60 42.68 -21.13
CA THR A 789 -55.39 43.89 -21.44
C THR A 789 -56.89 43.56 -21.49
N ILE A 790 -57.72 44.43 -20.91
CA ILE A 790 -59.19 44.36 -20.99
C ILE A 790 -59.79 45.73 -21.33
N SER A 791 -61.03 45.75 -21.84
CA SER A 791 -61.80 46.98 -22.06
C SER A 791 -62.99 47.08 -21.11
N VAL A 792 -63.35 48.30 -20.71
CA VAL A 792 -64.52 48.62 -19.86
C VAL A 792 -65.30 49.77 -20.50
N ALA A 793 -66.61 49.62 -20.68
CA ALA A 793 -67.48 50.65 -21.24
C ALA A 793 -68.31 51.35 -20.15
N VAL A 794 -68.48 52.66 -20.28
CA VAL A 794 -69.30 53.48 -19.39
C VAL A 794 -70.41 54.16 -20.21
N GLU A 795 -71.68 53.93 -19.86
CA GLU A 795 -72.85 54.35 -20.65
C GLU A 795 -73.92 55.10 -19.82
N ALA A 796 -74.70 55.98 -20.47
CA ALA A 796 -75.78 56.75 -19.82
C ALA A 796 -77.15 56.06 -19.92
N GLU A 797 -77.95 56.07 -18.85
CA GLU A 797 -79.28 55.44 -18.80
C GLU A 797 -80.37 56.33 -19.44
N VAL A 798 -81.24 55.77 -20.30
CA VAL A 798 -82.34 56.50 -20.98
C VAL A 798 -83.70 56.14 -20.37
N LEU A 799 -84.40 57.12 -19.77
CA LEU A 799 -85.75 56.95 -19.22
C LEU A 799 -86.84 57.35 -20.24
N SER A 800 -87.78 56.45 -20.59
CA SER A 800 -88.91 56.73 -21.50
C SER A 800 -90.23 57.07 -20.78
N ALA A 801 -90.96 58.09 -21.23
CA ALA A 801 -92.29 58.45 -20.70
C ALA A 801 -93.43 57.78 -21.49
N LYS A 802 -94.31 57.01 -20.82
CA LYS A 802 -95.59 56.52 -21.37
C LYS A 802 -96.70 57.55 -21.15
N SER A 803 -97.50 57.80 -22.19
CA SER A 803 -98.57 58.81 -22.22
C SER A 803 -99.98 58.19 -22.18
N ASP A 804 -100.30 57.41 -21.16
CA ASP A 804 -101.70 57.05 -20.87
C ASP A 804 -102.28 58.03 -19.86
N LEU A 805 -103.04 59.01 -20.37
CA LEU A 805 -103.58 60.18 -19.67
C LEU A 805 -104.59 59.87 -18.54
N ASP A 806 -104.86 58.61 -18.23
CA ASP A 806 -105.98 58.22 -17.36
C ASP A 806 -105.57 57.70 -15.97
N ALA A 807 -104.27 57.54 -15.66
CA ALA A 807 -103.83 56.94 -14.38
C ALA A 807 -103.30 57.94 -13.34
N VAL A 808 -102.74 59.08 -13.77
CA VAL A 808 -102.10 60.07 -12.90
C VAL A 808 -102.53 61.49 -13.28
N LEU A 809 -103.36 62.10 -12.44
CA LEU A 809 -103.86 63.46 -12.57
C LEU A 809 -103.01 64.42 -11.73
N VAL A 810 -102.50 65.47 -12.37
CA VAL A 810 -101.64 66.47 -11.72
C VAL A 810 -102.23 67.85 -11.93
N TYR A 811 -102.67 68.51 -10.86
CA TYR A 811 -103.36 69.80 -10.94
C TYR A 811 -103.22 70.68 -9.68
N PRO A 812 -103.37 72.02 -9.79
CA PRO A 812 -103.40 72.76 -11.07
C PRO A 812 -102.03 72.65 -11.76
N ASN A 813 -102.05 72.40 -13.07
CA ASN A 813 -100.86 72.40 -13.90
C ASN A 813 -101.17 73.26 -15.13
N PRO A 814 -100.72 74.54 -15.17
CA PRO A 814 -99.59 75.09 -14.39
C PRO A 814 -99.87 75.33 -12.90
N VAL A 815 -98.84 75.17 -12.05
CA VAL A 815 -98.89 75.33 -10.58
C VAL A 815 -98.15 76.58 -10.11
N THR A 816 -98.69 77.25 -9.08
CA THR A 816 -98.03 78.40 -8.44
C THR A 816 -97.44 78.07 -7.08
N ASP A 817 -98.14 77.37 -6.18
CA ASP A 817 -97.62 77.12 -4.82
C ASP A 817 -97.76 75.66 -4.42
N LEU A 818 -98.94 75.07 -4.61
CA LEU A 818 -99.25 73.71 -4.17
C LEU A 818 -99.72 72.88 -5.36
N LEU A 819 -99.02 71.77 -5.64
CA LEU A 819 -99.35 70.84 -6.70
C LEU A 819 -100.04 69.62 -6.09
N THR A 820 -101.21 69.25 -6.60
CA THR A 820 -101.90 68.03 -6.21
C THR A 820 -101.67 66.94 -7.24
N LEU A 821 -101.36 65.74 -6.75
CA LEU A 821 -101.18 64.51 -7.50
C LEU A 821 -102.24 63.50 -7.07
N ASP A 822 -103.07 63.08 -8.03
CA ASP A 822 -104.14 62.11 -7.85
C ASP A 822 -103.90 60.88 -8.72
N THR A 823 -104.00 59.69 -8.16
CA THR A 823 -103.74 58.44 -8.88
C THR A 823 -104.86 57.41 -8.69
N SER A 824 -104.99 56.49 -9.65
CA SER A 824 -105.96 55.39 -9.54
C SER A 824 -105.56 54.33 -8.50
N THR A 825 -104.26 54.21 -8.20
CA THR A 825 -103.67 53.28 -7.21
C THR A 825 -102.73 53.99 -6.24
N THR A 826 -102.34 53.34 -5.15
CA THR A 826 -101.51 53.96 -4.11
C THR A 826 -100.14 54.40 -4.64
N ILE A 827 -99.74 55.62 -4.30
CA ILE A 827 -98.43 56.19 -4.63
C ILE A 827 -97.36 55.51 -3.76
N GLN A 828 -96.23 55.12 -4.37
CA GLN A 828 -95.08 54.54 -3.67
C GLN A 828 -93.90 55.51 -3.59
N GLN A 829 -93.61 56.18 -4.71
CA GLN A 829 -92.48 57.11 -4.79
C GLN A 829 -92.78 58.18 -5.83
N VAL A 830 -92.33 59.40 -5.54
CA VAL A 830 -92.38 60.53 -6.47
C VAL A 830 -91.00 61.19 -6.53
N LYS A 831 -90.43 61.30 -7.73
CA LYS A 831 -89.21 62.05 -8.04
C LYS A 831 -89.55 63.25 -8.90
N MET A 832 -89.16 64.45 -8.48
CA MET A 832 -89.24 65.65 -9.30
C MET A 832 -87.84 66.01 -9.81
N MET A 833 -87.69 66.08 -11.12
CA MET A 833 -86.45 66.43 -11.80
C MET A 833 -86.65 67.71 -12.60
N ASP A 834 -85.62 68.53 -12.74
CA ASP A 834 -85.64 69.65 -13.68
C ASP A 834 -85.45 69.18 -15.14
N ALA A 835 -85.48 70.12 -16.08
CA ALA A 835 -85.33 69.83 -17.51
C ALA A 835 -83.95 69.25 -17.91
N THR A 836 -82.95 69.27 -17.02
CA THR A 836 -81.61 68.67 -17.24
C THR A 836 -81.49 67.25 -16.68
N GLY A 837 -82.55 66.74 -16.03
CA GLY A 837 -82.54 65.42 -15.38
C GLY A 837 -81.97 65.45 -13.96
N ARG A 838 -81.59 66.62 -13.43
CA ARG A 838 -81.13 66.75 -12.05
C ARG A 838 -82.30 66.57 -11.10
N LEU A 839 -82.12 65.67 -10.13
CA LEU A 839 -83.11 65.40 -9.08
C LEU A 839 -83.23 66.62 -8.16
N GLN A 840 -84.41 67.20 -8.10
CA GLN A 840 -84.71 68.38 -7.28
C GLN A 840 -85.43 67.99 -5.99
N THR A 841 -86.26 66.96 -6.04
CA THR A 841 -86.98 66.47 -4.86
C THR A 841 -87.27 64.98 -5.00
N LEU A 842 -87.09 64.24 -3.91
CA LEU A 842 -87.49 62.84 -3.79
C LEU A 842 -88.43 62.70 -2.60
N ILE A 843 -89.66 62.25 -2.87
CA ILE A 843 -90.65 61.93 -1.85
C ILE A 843 -90.89 60.42 -1.91
N ILE A 844 -90.72 59.77 -0.77
CA ILE A 844 -91.02 58.36 -0.57
C ILE A 844 -92.16 58.32 0.45
N SER A 845 -93.33 57.83 0.05
CA SER A 845 -94.47 57.75 0.97
C SER A 845 -94.45 56.40 1.67
N ASP A 846 -94.41 56.40 3.00
CA ASP A 846 -94.50 55.18 3.81
C ASP A 846 -95.90 54.56 3.67
N ALA A 847 -96.05 53.68 2.67
CA ALA A 847 -97.03 52.60 2.48
C ALA A 847 -98.50 52.76 2.97
N THR A 848 -98.99 53.98 3.25
CA THR A 848 -100.33 54.23 3.80
C THR A 848 -101.21 54.96 2.80
N THR A 849 -101.81 54.15 1.91
CA THR A 849 -103.13 54.28 1.25
C THR A 849 -103.60 55.59 0.64
N SER A 850 -102.78 56.64 0.54
CA SER A 850 -103.21 57.87 -0.13
C SER A 850 -103.04 57.75 -1.64
N ARG A 851 -104.16 57.94 -2.34
CA ARG A 851 -104.21 58.16 -3.79
C ARG A 851 -104.09 59.64 -4.15
N HIS A 852 -103.86 60.48 -3.14
CA HIS A 852 -103.86 61.93 -3.21
C HIS A 852 -102.64 62.47 -2.46
N LEU A 853 -101.75 63.19 -3.14
CA LEU A 853 -100.55 63.78 -2.55
C LEU A 853 -100.47 65.26 -2.94
N ALA A 854 -100.36 66.14 -1.94
CA ALA A 854 -100.07 67.55 -2.15
C ALA A 854 -98.56 67.79 -1.98
N ILE A 855 -97.93 68.39 -2.98
CA ILE A 855 -96.51 68.73 -3.01
C ILE A 855 -96.39 70.25 -2.96
N ASP A 856 -95.74 70.78 -1.92
CA ASP A 856 -95.40 72.20 -1.85
C ASP A 856 -94.28 72.51 -2.84
N THR A 857 -94.54 73.42 -3.76
CA THR A 857 -93.65 73.81 -4.84
C THR A 857 -93.12 75.24 -4.68
N LYS A 858 -93.37 75.92 -3.56
CA LYS A 858 -92.98 77.34 -3.36
C LYS A 858 -91.48 77.60 -3.54
N GLN A 859 -90.65 76.63 -3.16
CA GLN A 859 -89.19 76.72 -3.23
C GLN A 859 -88.64 76.49 -4.64
N LEU A 860 -89.46 76.05 -5.60
CA LEU A 860 -89.03 75.79 -6.96
C LEU A 860 -89.05 77.07 -7.80
N ASP A 861 -88.02 77.27 -8.59
CA ASP A 861 -87.95 78.34 -9.58
C ASP A 861 -88.99 78.14 -10.70
N ARG A 862 -89.33 79.21 -11.40
CA ARG A 862 -90.22 79.17 -12.57
C ARG A 862 -89.58 78.31 -13.66
N GLY A 863 -90.28 77.27 -14.10
CA GLY A 863 -89.69 76.32 -15.06
C GLY A 863 -90.53 75.09 -15.35
N VAL A 864 -89.96 74.22 -16.20
CA VAL A 864 -90.51 72.91 -16.52
C VAL A 864 -89.83 71.85 -15.66
N TYR A 865 -90.64 71.03 -15.00
CA TYR A 865 -90.20 69.90 -14.20
C TYR A 865 -90.83 68.62 -14.72
N PHE A 866 -90.16 67.50 -14.48
CA PHE A 866 -90.64 66.16 -14.78
C PHE A 866 -90.83 65.39 -13.49
N LEU A 867 -92.08 65.04 -13.22
CA LEU A 867 -92.49 64.30 -12.03
C LEU A 867 -92.61 62.82 -12.39
N GLN A 868 -91.63 62.02 -12.01
CA GLN A 868 -91.70 60.57 -12.10
C GLN A 868 -92.45 60.02 -10.89
N VAL A 869 -93.65 59.48 -11.13
CA VAL A 869 -94.54 58.92 -10.13
C VAL A 869 -94.57 57.40 -10.29
N LYS A 870 -94.13 56.69 -9.26
CA LYS A 870 -94.25 55.24 -9.14
C LYS A 870 -95.43 54.92 -8.23
N THR A 871 -96.35 54.13 -8.76
CA THR A 871 -97.48 53.53 -8.05
C THR A 871 -97.22 52.04 -7.84
N ALA A 872 -98.13 51.35 -7.14
CA ALA A 872 -98.03 49.89 -6.95
C ALA A 872 -98.03 49.09 -8.26
N THR A 873 -98.60 49.63 -9.34
CA THR A 873 -98.83 48.90 -10.59
C THR A 873 -98.11 49.49 -11.80
N ASP A 874 -97.70 50.76 -11.74
CA ASP A 874 -97.12 51.46 -12.89
C ASP A 874 -96.18 52.60 -12.47
N GLN A 875 -95.30 53.03 -13.37
CA GLN A 875 -94.44 54.20 -13.21
C GLN A 875 -94.59 55.12 -14.41
N GLN A 876 -94.94 56.37 -14.15
CA GLN A 876 -95.21 57.38 -15.18
C GLN A 876 -94.42 58.65 -14.92
N VAL A 877 -94.12 59.39 -15.99
CA VAL A 877 -93.46 60.70 -15.89
C VAL A 877 -94.42 61.76 -16.41
N VAL A 878 -94.78 62.71 -15.55
CA VAL A 878 -95.70 63.79 -15.87
C VAL A 878 -94.94 65.11 -15.91
N LYS A 879 -95.12 65.86 -16.99
CA LYS A 879 -94.57 67.21 -17.11
C LYS A 879 -95.37 68.19 -16.27
N VAL A 880 -94.69 68.95 -15.42
CA VAL A 880 -95.28 69.98 -14.55
C VAL A 880 -94.68 71.34 -14.91
N ILE A 881 -95.53 72.36 -15.01
CA ILE A 881 -95.12 73.74 -15.30
C ILE A 881 -95.32 74.58 -14.04
N LYS A 882 -94.22 75.14 -13.51
CA LYS A 882 -94.20 76.03 -12.35
C LYS A 882 -94.20 77.50 -12.82
N GLN A 883 -95.22 78.25 -12.39
CA GLN A 883 -95.43 79.68 -12.70
C GLN A 883 -94.97 80.63 -11.61
#